data_AF-A0A094CYL0-F1
#
_entry.id   AF-A0A094CYL0-F1
#
_cell.length_a   1.000
_cell.length_b   1.000
_cell.length_c   1.000
_cell.angle_alpha   90.00
_cell.angle_beta   90.00
_cell.angle_gamma   90.00
#
_symmetry.space_group_name_H-M   'P 1'
#
loop_
_entity.id
_entity.type
_entity.pdbx_description
1 polymer ?
#
loop_
_entity_poly.entity_id
_entity_poly.type
_entity_poly.pdbx_seq_one_letter_code
_entity_poly.pdbx_strand_id
1 'polypeptide(L)'
;MANGDGGPDSRKEFPLVGGGRQWVGGCGCSNNRPWANSDQGVLNLADWDHPITPIPSLFVFQIPHISHYIPPLESPRIWPVGRKKFIWEFLWDWVGEDQWVSYSTIASDYNAEARPLATHTLVTMSAAFGGLLRRSQGSDELLELLKKPFSSNFQQNSIWASFGTSVGISVLIAVAFSLLRPYNSVVYAPKLKHADEAHAPPPMGKGILAWVGPVVKTKEQDLIKHMGLDAAVFLRFTRMCRNIFLCISVLGCCILIPINLRKGTGSNFVEKLTPLSTSGSPTWAQVVCAYLFNIVVVGFLWFNYRKIVQLRRQYYDSPEYLASLHARTLMINDIPKVYRTDEGIGRLIDEVVPTSSFSRTAIARNVKDLPDLIAQHENTVRKLEKHLAIYLKNPDQLPAARPTCMPSKKDPSYGSYAKGQKIDAIEYLTGRIRDLEMEIKDVRLGVDKRNAMPYGFASYEDIGEAHTIAYAARKKHPRGTTIVLAPRPDDIIWQNMHLDPKTRRWRRIVNNLWVTLLTILWIGPNAMISQNMHLDPKTRRWRRIVNNLWVTLLTILWIGPNAMISIFLVNLANLGRVWQGFQDSLTANETIWSIVQGVASPAVTSLLYLVLPIIFRRLSMRAGDRTKTSRERNVTGKLYTFFVFNNLIIFSAFSTVWTFVSAVVEKTGKGKDAWKVIQDEDIARVLFTSLCQISPFWVTWLLQRNLGAAIDLAQLWTLFWSSCVRKFSSPTPRELIELTAPPAFDYAAYYNYFLFYSTVTLTFATIQPLVLPAAALYFTVDVYLKKYLLLYIFVTKTESGGRQHAHPSLRRDSPPLPNGRLQDLLRARL
;
A
#
# COMPACT_ATOMS: atom_id res chain seq x y z
N MET A 1 -41.57 60.67 22.65
CA MET A 1 -40.14 60.31 22.82
C MET A 1 -40.13 59.27 23.93
N ALA A 2 -40.10 57.99 23.54
CA ALA A 2 -40.68 56.84 24.25
C ALA A 2 -39.59 55.95 24.89
N ASN A 3 -39.70 55.59 26.19
CA ASN A 3 -40.22 54.32 26.78
C ASN A 3 -39.46 53.06 26.31
N GLY A 4 -39.06 52.05 27.09
CA GLY A 4 -39.30 51.64 28.48
C GLY A 4 -38.98 50.12 28.62
N ASP A 5 -38.63 49.70 29.84
CA ASP A 5 -38.79 48.38 30.48
C ASP A 5 -38.13 47.05 30.01
N GLY A 6 -37.55 46.34 31.01
CA GLY A 6 -37.83 44.92 31.26
C GLY A 6 -36.68 43.91 31.21
N GLY A 7 -36.23 43.39 32.37
CA GLY A 7 -35.44 42.15 32.52
C GLY A 7 -36.28 40.87 32.26
N PRO A 8 -35.98 39.66 32.81
CA PRO A 8 -34.96 39.21 33.80
C PRO A 8 -34.08 38.02 33.29
N ASP A 9 -32.95 37.60 33.86
CA ASP A 9 -32.53 37.09 35.19
C ASP A 9 -32.97 35.65 35.57
N SER A 10 -31.97 34.81 35.90
CA SER A 10 -31.90 33.70 36.90
C SER A 10 -30.89 32.61 36.46
N ARG A 11 -29.62 32.56 36.90
CA ARG A 11 -29.00 32.47 38.25
C ARG A 11 -29.23 31.06 38.87
N LYS A 12 -28.23 30.28 39.28
CA LYS A 12 -27.46 30.46 40.54
C LYS A 12 -26.33 29.43 40.69
N GLU A 13 -25.12 29.91 40.97
CA GLU A 13 -24.14 29.23 41.84
C GLU A 13 -24.37 29.73 43.27
N PHE A 14 -24.28 28.83 44.25
CA PHE A 14 -24.27 29.15 45.69
C PHE A 14 -22.99 28.57 46.34
N PRO A 15 -22.41 29.26 47.34
CA PRO A 15 -21.21 28.82 48.05
C PRO A 15 -21.58 27.96 49.28
N LEU A 16 -20.65 27.13 49.75
CA LEU A 16 -20.77 26.50 51.08
C LEU A 16 -19.57 26.85 51.97
N VAL A 17 -19.96 27.40 53.11
CA VAL A 17 -19.20 27.78 54.30
C VAL A 17 -18.73 26.55 55.06
N GLY A 18 -17.61 26.70 55.79
CA GLY A 18 -16.99 25.66 56.58
C GLY A 18 -17.75 25.24 57.84
N GLY A 19 -17.39 24.05 58.31
CA GLY A 19 -17.74 23.50 59.61
C GLY A 19 -16.83 22.31 59.90
N GLY A 20 -15.72 22.58 60.60
CA GLY A 20 -14.81 21.55 61.07
C GLY A 20 -15.32 20.85 62.33
N ARG A 21 -14.85 19.61 62.51
CA ARG A 21 -14.53 18.92 63.77
C ARG A 21 -13.70 17.69 63.38
N GLN A 22 -12.36 17.74 63.55
CA GLN A 22 -11.57 17.00 64.56
C GLN A 22 -11.85 15.49 64.56
N TRP A 23 -10.89 14.57 64.40
CA TRP A 23 -9.65 14.31 65.17
C TRP A 23 -8.59 13.64 64.27
N VAL A 24 -7.35 14.12 64.12
CA VAL A 24 -6.11 13.93 64.95
C VAL A 24 -5.77 12.48 65.32
N GLY A 25 -4.81 11.93 64.56
CA GLY A 25 -3.56 11.26 64.98
C GLY A 25 -3.46 10.38 66.24
N GLY A 26 -2.88 9.19 66.04
CA GLY A 26 -1.70 8.78 66.80
C GLY A 26 -1.82 7.59 67.77
N CYS A 27 -0.87 6.67 67.59
CA CYS A 27 -0.33 5.68 68.55
C CYS A 27 -1.15 4.43 68.90
N GLY A 28 -0.44 3.28 68.88
CA GLY A 28 -0.87 2.06 69.55
C GLY A 28 -0.26 0.78 68.97
N CYS A 29 1.00 0.48 69.32
CA CYS A 29 1.54 -0.87 69.26
C CYS A 29 0.64 -1.86 70.01
N SER A 30 0.46 -3.09 69.50
CA SER A 30 0.70 -4.30 70.31
C SER A 30 0.74 -5.55 69.45
N ASN A 31 1.68 -6.41 69.82
CA ASN A 31 1.85 -7.77 69.34
C ASN A 31 0.61 -8.62 69.64
N ASN A 32 0.30 -9.57 68.75
CA ASN A 32 0.31 -10.99 69.12
C ASN A 32 0.17 -11.89 67.89
N ARG A 33 1.29 -12.59 67.62
CA ARG A 33 1.34 -13.92 66.99
C ARG A 33 0.61 -14.93 67.94
N PRO A 34 0.09 -16.09 67.48
CA PRO A 34 0.98 -17.24 67.24
C PRO A 34 0.62 -18.22 66.09
N TRP A 35 1.64 -18.73 65.36
CA TRP A 35 2.11 -20.14 65.29
C TRP A 35 1.21 -21.05 64.42
N ALA A 36 1.67 -22.01 63.61
CA ALA A 36 2.98 -22.60 63.33
C ALA A 36 2.87 -23.57 62.12
N ASN A 37 4.02 -23.82 61.48
CA ASN A 37 4.54 -25.10 60.91
C ASN A 37 3.67 -25.89 59.92
N SER A 38 4.15 -26.64 58.94
CA SER A 38 5.43 -27.07 58.36
C SER A 38 5.01 -27.58 56.94
N ASP A 39 5.78 -27.53 55.87
CA ASP A 39 6.89 -28.42 55.60
C ASP A 39 7.57 -28.02 54.28
N GLN A 40 8.86 -28.29 54.24
CA GLN A 40 9.78 -28.03 53.15
C GLN A 40 9.50 -28.99 51.98
N GLY A 41 9.24 -28.42 50.81
CA GLY A 41 9.34 -29.10 49.52
C GLY A 41 10.55 -28.57 48.76
N VAL A 42 11.67 -29.27 48.88
CA VAL A 42 12.93 -29.06 48.14
C VAL A 42 12.65 -29.06 46.63
N LEU A 43 12.96 -27.95 45.94
CA LEU A 43 13.15 -27.95 44.49
C LEU A 43 14.63 -27.75 44.20
N ASN A 44 15.24 -28.82 43.72
CA ASN A 44 16.63 -28.92 43.30
C ASN A 44 16.98 -27.84 42.26
N LEU A 45 18.05 -27.12 42.56
CA LEU A 45 18.91 -26.42 41.63
C LEU A 45 19.87 -27.43 41.00
N ALA A 46 19.55 -27.90 39.80
CA ALA A 46 20.51 -28.51 38.87
C ALA A 46 19.93 -28.38 37.45
N ASP A 47 20.81 -28.22 36.46
CA ASP A 47 20.55 -28.01 35.02
C ASP A 47 20.56 -26.54 34.56
N TRP A 48 21.66 -25.86 34.86
CA TRP A 48 22.25 -24.88 33.94
C TRP A 48 23.19 -25.60 32.99
N ASP A 49 22.68 -26.02 31.83
CA ASP A 49 23.52 -26.31 30.66
C ASP A 49 22.74 -25.93 29.40
N HIS A 50 22.95 -24.69 28.95
CA HIS A 50 22.61 -24.28 27.60
C HIS A 50 23.91 -24.08 26.82
N PRO A 51 24.20 -24.95 25.83
CA PRO A 51 25.31 -24.71 24.92
C PRO A 51 24.99 -23.48 24.06
N ILE A 52 26.02 -22.67 23.86
CA ILE A 52 26.11 -21.65 22.83
C ILE A 52 25.82 -22.35 21.49
N THR A 53 24.62 -22.16 20.93
CA THR A 53 24.31 -22.62 19.58
C THR A 53 24.49 -21.51 18.55
N PRO A 54 25.00 -21.84 17.35
CA PRO A 54 25.62 -20.90 16.44
C PRO A 54 24.63 -20.24 15.48
N ILE A 55 25.10 -19.14 14.90
CA ILE A 55 24.55 -18.42 13.76
C ILE A 55 24.07 -19.40 12.67
N PRO A 56 22.79 -19.42 12.27
CA PRO A 56 22.39 -20.01 11.01
C PRO A 56 22.66 -18.99 9.90
N SER A 57 23.68 -19.29 9.12
CA SER A 57 23.92 -18.84 7.77
C SER A 57 22.70 -19.01 6.85
N LEU A 58 22.61 -18.12 5.86
CA LEU A 58 21.83 -18.22 4.61
C LEU A 58 20.31 -17.91 4.70
N PHE A 59 19.99 -16.62 4.59
CA PHE A 59 18.69 -16.19 4.07
C PHE A 59 18.61 -16.50 2.57
N VAL A 60 18.09 -17.67 2.25
CA VAL A 60 17.58 -17.99 0.92
C VAL A 60 16.28 -17.22 0.71
N PHE A 61 16.18 -16.52 -0.42
CA PHE A 61 14.94 -15.93 -0.93
C PHE A 61 13.87 -17.02 -1.06
N GLN A 62 12.96 -17.11 -0.09
CA GLN A 62 11.81 -18.01 -0.18
C GLN A 62 10.57 -17.21 -0.57
N ILE A 63 10.15 -17.42 -1.81
CA ILE A 63 8.83 -17.10 -2.34
C ILE A 63 7.77 -17.64 -1.35
N PRO A 64 6.75 -16.87 -0.95
CA PRO A 64 5.82 -17.31 0.09
C PRO A 64 5.01 -18.53 -0.37
N HIS A 65 5.31 -19.69 0.22
CA HIS A 65 4.57 -20.93 0.05
C HIS A 65 3.13 -20.83 0.56
N ILE A 66 2.22 -21.33 -0.27
CA ILE A 66 0.78 -21.50 -0.06
C ILE A 66 0.52 -22.76 0.79
N SER A 67 1.06 -22.82 2.02
CA SER A 67 0.86 -24.00 2.87
C SER A 67 0.79 -23.62 4.35
N HIS A 68 -0.39 -23.19 4.81
CA HIS A 68 -0.86 -23.38 6.18
C HIS A 68 -2.35 -22.99 6.26
N TYR A 69 -3.22 -23.87 5.75
CA TYR A 69 -4.66 -23.85 6.01
C TYR A 69 -5.23 -25.27 5.89
N ILE A 70 -4.86 -26.16 6.82
CA ILE A 70 -5.60 -27.40 7.08
C ILE A 70 -5.65 -27.55 8.62
N PRO A 71 -6.83 -27.68 9.25
CA PRO A 71 -6.94 -27.90 10.70
C PRO A 71 -6.63 -29.36 11.06
N PRO A 72 -6.21 -29.67 12.30
CA PRO A 72 -6.03 -31.05 12.75
C PRO A 72 -7.40 -31.66 13.04
N LEU A 73 -7.62 -32.91 12.61
CA LEU A 73 -8.80 -33.68 12.96
C LEU A 73 -8.40 -34.73 14.00
N GLU A 74 -9.08 -34.70 15.14
CA GLU A 74 -9.08 -35.71 16.19
C GLU A 74 -9.63 -37.06 15.67
N SER A 75 -9.08 -38.15 16.20
CA SER A 75 -9.56 -39.53 16.01
C SER A 75 -10.97 -39.75 16.58
N PRO A 76 -11.77 -40.68 16.00
CA PRO A 76 -12.00 -41.94 16.73
C PRO A 76 -12.23 -43.23 15.87
N ARG A 77 -11.77 -44.35 16.44
CA ARG A 77 -12.32 -45.73 16.52
C ARG A 77 -12.78 -46.52 15.26
N ILE A 78 -11.91 -47.48 14.89
CA ILE A 78 -12.04 -48.94 14.63
C ILE A 78 -13.35 -49.56 14.05
N TRP A 79 -13.18 -50.27 12.90
CA TRP A 79 -13.68 -51.60 12.42
C TRP A 79 -14.10 -51.57 10.92
N PRO A 80 -13.98 -52.65 10.11
CA PRO A 80 -12.86 -53.58 9.88
C PRO A 80 -12.48 -53.74 8.38
N VAL A 81 -11.45 -54.58 8.18
CA VAL A 81 -10.83 -55.07 6.93
C VAL A 81 -11.80 -55.42 5.80
N GLY A 82 -11.54 -54.91 4.58
CA GLY A 82 -12.19 -55.41 3.36
C GLY A 82 -11.85 -54.65 2.07
N ARG A 83 -10.98 -55.27 1.25
CA ARG A 83 -10.71 -55.05 -0.19
C ARG A 83 -9.91 -53.82 -0.65
N LYS A 84 -8.73 -54.16 -1.18
CA LYS A 84 -7.86 -53.37 -2.07
C LYS A 84 -8.51 -53.20 -3.47
N LYS A 85 -7.96 -52.23 -4.22
CA LYS A 85 -8.18 -51.87 -5.63
C LYS A 85 -9.42 -51.02 -5.91
N PHE A 86 -9.20 -49.74 -6.18
CA PHE A 86 -9.76 -49.00 -7.33
C PHE A 86 -9.06 -47.62 -7.39
N ILE A 87 -8.94 -47.04 -8.58
CA ILE A 87 -8.13 -45.83 -8.96
C ILE A 87 -6.78 -46.14 -9.66
N TRP A 88 -6.57 -47.39 -10.10
CA TRP A 88 -5.63 -47.69 -11.21
C TRP A 88 -6.30 -48.35 -12.43
N GLU A 89 -7.61 -48.63 -12.38
CA GLU A 89 -8.39 -49.29 -13.46
C GLU A 89 -9.24 -48.33 -14.32
N PHE A 90 -9.07 -47.00 -14.21
CA PHE A 90 -9.76 -46.06 -15.13
C PHE A 90 -8.85 -45.47 -16.22
N LEU A 91 -7.56 -45.81 -16.22
CA LEU A 91 -6.59 -45.35 -17.23
C LEU A 91 -6.11 -46.48 -18.16
N TRP A 92 -6.67 -47.68 -18.03
CA TRP A 92 -6.25 -48.87 -18.78
C TRP A 92 -7.26 -49.28 -19.88
N ASP A 93 -8.41 -48.61 -19.99
CA ASP A 93 -9.51 -49.01 -20.90
C ASP A 93 -9.62 -48.15 -22.18
N TRP A 94 -8.52 -47.48 -22.60
CA TRP A 94 -8.52 -46.68 -23.84
C TRP A 94 -7.34 -46.97 -24.78
N VAL A 95 -6.67 -48.10 -24.61
CA VAL A 95 -5.65 -48.58 -25.55
C VAL A 95 -5.91 -50.06 -25.81
N GLY A 96 -6.48 -50.35 -26.98
CA GLY A 96 -6.65 -51.70 -27.49
C GLY A 96 -5.34 -52.25 -28.06
N GLU A 97 -5.11 -53.53 -27.80
CA GLU A 97 -4.03 -54.38 -28.31
C GLU A 97 -4.41 -55.05 -29.64
N ASP A 98 -3.42 -55.75 -30.23
CA ASP A 98 -3.39 -56.59 -31.43
C ASP A 98 -2.82 -55.89 -32.70
N GLN A 99 -1.76 -56.33 -33.38
CA GLN A 99 -1.05 -57.62 -33.46
C GLN A 99 0.46 -57.45 -33.76
N TRP A 100 1.19 -58.53 -33.48
CA TRP A 100 2.59 -58.84 -33.73
C TRP A 100 3.00 -58.96 -35.23
N VAL A 101 4.28 -58.72 -35.54
CA VAL A 101 5.27 -59.69 -36.13
C VAL A 101 6.45 -58.97 -36.80
N SER A 102 7.64 -59.53 -36.55
CA SER A 102 8.98 -59.29 -37.13
C SER A 102 9.05 -59.20 -38.66
N TYR A 103 9.94 -58.36 -39.21
CA TYR A 103 11.11 -58.74 -40.04
C TYR A 103 11.71 -57.54 -40.80
N SER A 104 12.99 -57.69 -41.08
CA SER A 104 13.92 -56.80 -41.76
C SER A 104 13.73 -56.70 -43.28
N THR A 105 14.36 -55.66 -43.86
CA THR A 105 15.00 -55.59 -45.19
C THR A 105 14.18 -55.35 -46.48
N ILE A 106 14.72 -54.41 -47.27
CA ILE A 106 14.81 -54.34 -48.75
C ILE A 106 13.68 -53.65 -49.55
N ALA A 107 14.11 -52.59 -50.25
CA ALA A 107 13.70 -52.08 -51.58
C ALA A 107 12.22 -51.68 -51.78
N SER A 108 11.82 -50.84 -52.72
CA SER A 108 12.37 -49.87 -53.67
C SER A 108 11.13 -49.29 -54.34
N ASP A 109 11.19 -48.02 -54.74
CA ASP A 109 10.31 -47.39 -55.74
C ASP A 109 8.79 -47.36 -55.48
N TYR A 110 8.25 -46.16 -55.34
CA TYR A 110 7.51 -45.54 -56.44
C TYR A 110 7.31 -44.04 -56.15
N ASN A 111 7.71 -43.24 -57.13
CA ASN A 111 7.47 -41.82 -57.25
C ASN A 111 5.97 -41.51 -57.43
N ALA A 112 5.65 -40.24 -57.18
CA ALA A 112 4.63 -39.40 -57.81
C ALA A 112 3.36 -39.06 -57.00
N GLU A 113 3.18 -37.73 -56.87
CA GLU A 113 1.91 -37.00 -56.82
C GLU A 113 1.08 -37.01 -55.53
N ALA A 114 1.51 -36.18 -54.57
CA ALA A 114 0.58 -35.29 -53.82
C ALA A 114 1.34 -34.14 -53.11
N ARG A 115 1.45 -32.99 -53.78
CA ARG A 115 1.53 -31.64 -53.18
C ARG A 115 0.55 -30.76 -53.99
N PRO A 116 0.06 -29.56 -53.58
CA PRO A 116 0.43 -28.71 -52.44
C PRO A 116 -0.76 -27.87 -51.83
N LEU A 117 -1.06 -27.93 -50.53
CA LEU A 117 -1.95 -26.93 -49.89
C LEU A 117 -1.40 -26.30 -48.60
N ALA A 118 -0.40 -26.92 -47.96
CA ALA A 118 0.23 -26.40 -46.74
C ALA A 118 1.48 -25.54 -46.98
N THR A 119 2.06 -25.55 -48.19
CA THR A 119 3.25 -24.77 -48.53
C THR A 119 2.93 -23.39 -49.11
N HIS A 120 1.77 -23.21 -49.76
CA HIS A 120 1.42 -21.91 -50.34
C HIS A 120 1.07 -20.85 -49.30
N THR A 121 0.50 -21.20 -48.14
CA THR A 121 0.17 -20.26 -47.05
C THR A 121 1.39 -19.83 -46.25
N LEU A 122 2.38 -20.71 -46.05
CA LEU A 122 3.64 -20.35 -45.40
C LEU A 122 4.57 -19.55 -46.33
N VAL A 123 4.58 -19.85 -47.63
CA VAL A 123 5.37 -19.10 -48.63
C VAL A 123 4.71 -17.77 -49.00
N THR A 124 3.38 -17.66 -49.04
CA THR A 124 2.69 -16.37 -49.27
C THR A 124 2.72 -15.45 -48.05
N MET A 125 2.69 -15.98 -46.81
CA MET A 125 2.95 -15.17 -45.62
C MET A 125 4.42 -14.74 -45.52
N SER A 126 5.36 -15.59 -45.94
CA SER A 126 6.78 -15.23 -46.09
C SER A 126 7.01 -14.20 -47.22
N ALA A 127 6.22 -14.23 -48.29
CA ALA A 127 6.30 -13.26 -49.40
C ALA A 127 5.56 -11.95 -49.07
N ALA A 128 4.50 -11.98 -48.26
CA ALA A 128 3.81 -10.79 -47.77
C ALA A 128 4.61 -10.07 -46.67
N PHE A 129 5.30 -10.81 -45.79
CA PHE A 129 6.27 -10.23 -44.84
C PHE A 129 7.61 -9.89 -45.51
N GLY A 130 8.05 -10.68 -46.50
CA GLY A 130 9.26 -10.44 -47.28
C GLY A 130 9.12 -9.29 -48.28
N GLY A 131 7.92 -9.01 -48.78
CA GLY A 131 7.60 -7.83 -49.59
C GLY A 131 7.56 -6.54 -48.78
N LEU A 132 7.20 -6.61 -47.49
CA LEU A 132 7.26 -5.50 -46.54
C LEU A 132 8.68 -5.21 -46.02
N LEU A 133 9.61 -6.16 -46.18
CA LEU A 133 11.03 -6.01 -45.86
C LEU A 133 11.90 -6.36 -47.08
N ARG A 134 11.68 -5.65 -48.20
CA ARG A 134 12.61 -5.70 -49.34
C ARG A 134 13.99 -5.18 -48.88
N ARG A 135 14.86 -6.12 -48.51
CA ARG A 135 16.25 -5.89 -48.07
C ARG A 135 17.04 -5.27 -49.23
N SER A 136 17.16 -3.94 -49.23
CA SER A 136 18.04 -3.19 -50.14
C SER A 136 19.42 -3.07 -49.51
N GLN A 137 20.47 -2.88 -50.32
CA GLN A 137 21.84 -2.64 -49.83
C GLN A 137 21.93 -1.48 -48.81
N GLY A 138 21.05 -0.48 -48.91
CA GLY A 138 20.95 0.61 -47.93
C GLY A 138 20.41 0.17 -46.56
N SER A 139 19.77 -1.00 -46.46
CA SER A 139 19.30 -1.57 -45.18
C SER A 139 20.45 -2.11 -44.35
N ASP A 140 21.48 -2.68 -44.98
CA ASP A 140 22.69 -3.16 -44.31
C ASP A 140 23.60 -1.96 -43.94
N GLU A 141 23.64 -0.90 -44.75
CA GLU A 141 24.33 0.38 -44.47
C GLU A 141 23.64 1.19 -43.35
N LEU A 142 22.29 1.24 -43.34
CA LEU A 142 21.49 1.83 -42.27
C LEU A 142 21.55 0.97 -40.99
N LEU A 143 21.61 -0.37 -41.09
CA LEU A 143 21.89 -1.26 -39.96
C LEU A 143 23.30 -1.05 -39.42
N GLU A 144 24.29 -0.72 -40.26
CA GLU A 144 25.63 -0.34 -39.84
C GLU A 144 25.67 1.06 -39.18
N LEU A 145 24.92 2.02 -39.71
CA LEU A 145 24.74 3.37 -39.15
C LEU A 145 23.97 3.36 -37.82
N LEU A 146 23.03 2.43 -37.65
CA LEU A 146 22.32 2.18 -36.38
C LEU A 146 23.10 1.28 -35.40
N LYS A 147 24.03 0.44 -35.90
CA LYS A 147 24.93 -0.40 -35.07
C LYS A 147 26.15 0.36 -34.54
N LYS A 148 26.52 1.51 -35.13
CA LYS A 148 27.52 2.45 -34.59
C LYS A 148 26.82 3.54 -33.74
N PRO A 149 27.53 4.27 -32.87
CA PRO A 149 27.36 4.39 -31.40
C PRO A 149 26.08 5.13 -30.88
N PHE A 150 25.01 5.23 -31.68
CA PHE A 150 23.80 5.96 -31.32
C PHE A 150 23.07 5.36 -30.11
N SER A 151 22.91 4.04 -29.99
CA SER A 151 22.17 3.47 -28.86
C SER A 151 22.81 3.72 -27.50
N SER A 152 24.14 3.65 -27.41
CA SER A 152 24.89 3.85 -26.16
C SER A 152 25.08 5.33 -25.82
N ASN A 153 25.35 6.20 -26.80
CA ASN A 153 25.46 7.66 -26.58
C ASN A 153 24.10 8.27 -26.23
N PHE A 154 23.04 7.86 -26.93
CA PHE A 154 21.68 8.34 -26.70
C PHE A 154 21.16 7.94 -25.31
N GLN A 155 21.47 6.72 -24.83
CA GLN A 155 21.16 6.31 -23.45
C GLN A 155 21.89 7.15 -22.39
N GLN A 156 23.18 7.44 -22.60
CA GLN A 156 23.96 8.29 -21.69
C GLN A 156 23.43 9.73 -21.68
N ASN A 157 23.15 10.30 -22.85
CA ASN A 157 22.58 11.64 -22.99
C ASN A 157 21.20 11.72 -22.34
N SER A 158 20.38 10.66 -22.47
CA SER A 158 19.07 10.57 -21.81
C SER A 158 19.20 10.61 -20.28
N ILE A 159 20.21 9.97 -19.67
CA ILE A 159 20.42 10.04 -18.21
C ILE A 159 20.75 11.46 -17.75
N TRP A 160 21.68 12.14 -18.42
CA TRP A 160 22.04 13.51 -18.08
C TRP A 160 20.90 14.50 -18.34
N ALA A 161 20.15 14.30 -19.42
CA ALA A 161 18.94 15.04 -19.72
C ALA A 161 17.86 14.84 -18.64
N SER A 162 17.57 13.60 -18.24
CA SER A 162 16.66 13.29 -17.15
C SER A 162 17.14 13.90 -15.83
N PHE A 163 18.44 13.86 -15.55
CA PHE A 163 19.01 14.50 -14.35
C PHE A 163 18.80 16.01 -14.37
N GLY A 164 19.20 16.69 -15.44
CA GLY A 164 19.09 18.14 -15.58
C GLY A 164 17.64 18.63 -15.54
N THR A 165 16.74 17.95 -16.26
CA THR A 165 15.31 18.30 -16.26
C THR A 165 14.63 18.01 -14.93
N SER A 166 14.87 16.85 -14.32
CA SER A 166 14.25 16.51 -13.03
C SER A 166 14.68 17.46 -11.91
N VAL A 167 15.97 17.76 -11.80
CA VAL A 167 16.49 18.71 -10.81
C VAL A 167 16.02 20.13 -11.12
N GLY A 168 16.16 20.57 -12.38
CA GLY A 168 15.78 21.93 -12.80
C GLY A 168 14.30 22.22 -12.55
N ILE A 169 13.41 21.32 -12.97
CA ILE A 169 11.96 21.49 -12.74
C ILE A 169 11.63 21.37 -11.24
N SER A 170 12.28 20.48 -10.50
CA SER A 170 12.07 20.37 -9.04
C SER A 170 12.44 21.66 -8.31
N VAL A 171 13.56 22.30 -8.69
CA VAL A 171 13.97 23.60 -8.14
C VAL A 171 12.97 24.69 -8.53
N LEU A 172 12.53 24.73 -9.79
CA LEU A 172 11.51 25.69 -10.24
C LEU A 172 10.22 25.55 -9.43
N ILE A 173 9.74 24.32 -9.23
CA ILE A 173 8.55 24.03 -8.42
C ILE A 173 8.77 24.47 -6.97
N ALA A 174 9.96 24.21 -6.38
CA ALA A 174 10.27 24.62 -5.01
C ALA A 174 10.33 26.15 -4.85
N VAL A 175 10.84 26.87 -5.86
CA VAL A 175 10.84 28.35 -5.91
C VAL A 175 9.40 28.85 -6.04
N ALA A 176 8.61 28.32 -6.97
CA ALA A 176 7.21 28.69 -7.15
C ALA A 176 6.40 28.45 -5.87
N PHE A 177 6.60 27.30 -5.21
CA PHE A 177 6.02 27.00 -3.91
C PHE A 177 6.41 28.05 -2.87
N SER A 178 7.70 28.38 -2.77
CA SER A 178 8.20 29.34 -1.79
C SER A 178 7.64 30.76 -2.00
N LEU A 179 7.31 31.13 -3.25
CA LEU A 179 6.65 32.39 -3.60
C LEU A 179 5.13 32.38 -3.34
N LEU A 180 4.45 31.26 -3.62
CA LEU A 180 2.99 31.15 -3.48
C LEU A 180 2.53 30.89 -2.03
N ARG A 181 3.39 30.25 -1.23
CA ARG A 181 3.08 29.79 0.14
C ARG A 181 2.68 30.91 1.12
N PRO A 182 3.33 32.09 1.16
CA PRO A 182 2.95 33.19 2.05
C PRO A 182 1.52 33.71 1.82
N TYR A 183 1.06 33.72 0.56
CA TYR A 183 -0.25 34.24 0.19
C TYR A 183 -1.39 33.23 0.45
N ASN A 184 -1.10 31.93 0.31
CA ASN A 184 -2.11 30.87 0.36
C ASN A 184 -1.97 29.97 1.61
N SER A 185 -1.96 30.59 2.80
CA SER A 185 -1.81 29.87 4.09
C SER A 185 -2.88 28.82 4.38
N VAL A 186 -4.07 28.94 3.78
CA VAL A 186 -5.16 27.97 3.94
C VAL A 186 -4.81 26.60 3.33
N VAL A 187 -4.09 26.58 2.21
CA VAL A 187 -3.71 25.33 1.52
C VAL A 187 -2.37 24.83 2.03
N TYR A 188 -1.41 25.73 2.25
CA TYR A 188 -0.04 25.35 2.58
C TYR A 188 0.27 25.24 4.08
N ALA A 189 -0.63 25.70 4.95
CA ALA A 189 -0.52 25.55 6.39
C ALA A 189 -1.89 25.41 7.10
N PRO A 190 -2.79 24.51 6.66
CA PRO A 190 -4.11 24.32 7.28
C PRO A 190 -4.02 23.93 8.77
N LYS A 191 -3.02 23.13 9.16
CA LYS A 191 -2.84 22.72 10.57
C LYS A 191 -2.51 23.88 11.49
N LEU A 192 -1.88 24.95 11.00
CA LEU A 192 -1.60 26.13 11.82
C LEU A 192 -2.89 26.88 12.20
N LYS A 193 -3.95 26.75 11.40
CA LYS A 193 -5.24 27.45 11.63
C LYS A 193 -6.26 26.62 12.39
N HIS A 194 -6.18 25.29 12.27
CA HIS A 194 -7.20 24.37 12.75
C HIS A 194 -6.72 23.41 13.85
N ALA A 195 -5.45 23.44 14.24
CA ALA A 195 -4.97 22.62 15.35
C ALA A 195 -5.25 23.30 16.69
N ASP A 196 -5.60 22.49 17.69
CA ASP A 196 -5.64 22.91 19.08
C ASP A 196 -4.26 23.45 19.50
N GLU A 197 -4.21 24.46 20.39
CA GLU A 197 -2.97 25.11 20.81
C GLU A 197 -1.89 24.12 21.29
N ALA A 198 -2.30 23.01 21.91
CA ALA A 198 -1.41 21.95 22.39
C ALA A 198 -0.74 21.13 21.28
N HIS A 199 -1.38 20.99 20.11
CA HIS A 199 -0.89 20.19 18.97
C HIS A 199 -0.46 21.06 17.78
N ALA A 200 -0.56 22.37 17.91
CA ALA A 200 -0.20 23.32 16.86
C ALA A 200 1.28 23.20 16.48
N PRO A 201 1.63 23.11 15.18
CA PRO A 201 3.01 23.06 14.74
C PRO A 201 3.72 24.40 15.00
N PRO A 202 5.06 24.42 15.03
CA PRO A 202 5.82 25.64 15.29
C PRO A 202 5.44 26.76 14.30
N PRO A 203 5.24 27.99 14.79
CA PRO A 203 4.79 29.11 13.97
C PRO A 203 5.78 29.40 12.86
N MET A 204 5.25 29.75 11.69
CA MET A 204 6.04 29.98 10.47
C MET A 204 5.88 31.43 10.00
N GLY A 205 7.00 32.13 9.86
CA GLY A 205 7.02 33.51 9.35
C GLY A 205 6.56 33.61 7.88
N LYS A 206 6.19 34.82 7.44
CA LYS A 206 5.72 35.10 6.06
C LYS A 206 6.84 35.13 5.00
N GLY A 207 8.11 35.00 5.37
CA GLY A 207 9.22 35.00 4.43
C GLY A 207 9.21 33.80 3.46
N ILE A 208 9.77 34.00 2.26
CA ILE A 208 9.81 33.03 1.15
C ILE A 208 10.46 31.70 1.59
N LEU A 209 11.57 31.76 2.33
CA LEU A 209 12.30 30.58 2.85
C LEU A 209 12.07 30.33 4.34
N ALA A 210 11.10 31.00 4.97
CA ALA A 210 10.86 30.91 6.41
C ALA A 210 10.42 29.49 6.86
N TRP A 211 10.01 28.63 5.93
CA TRP A 211 9.61 27.25 6.19
C TRP A 211 10.81 26.31 6.44
N VAL A 212 11.99 26.63 5.90
CA VAL A 212 13.17 25.75 5.98
C VAL A 212 13.67 25.65 7.42
N GLY A 213 13.71 26.77 8.15
CA GLY A 213 14.19 26.82 9.54
C GLY A 213 13.43 25.86 10.47
N PRO A 214 12.10 25.95 10.59
CA PRO A 214 11.30 25.03 11.39
C PRO A 214 11.47 23.57 10.96
N VAL A 215 11.49 23.29 9.65
CA VAL A 215 11.64 21.92 9.13
C VAL A 215 12.99 21.32 9.50
N VAL A 216 14.08 22.09 9.51
CA VAL A 216 15.40 21.57 9.90
C VAL A 216 15.54 21.48 11.41
N LYS A 217 15.13 22.51 12.17
CA LYS A 217 15.38 22.63 13.61
C LYS A 217 14.50 21.74 14.49
N THR A 218 13.27 21.41 14.07
CA THR A 218 12.33 20.65 14.92
C THR A 218 12.85 19.24 15.22
N LYS A 219 12.98 18.89 16.51
CA LYS A 219 13.52 17.60 16.96
C LYS A 219 12.46 16.51 16.94
N GLU A 220 12.90 15.25 16.89
CA GLU A 220 12.02 14.08 16.80
C GLU A 220 11.00 13.96 17.95
N GLN A 221 11.36 14.36 19.17
CA GLN A 221 10.43 14.33 20.32
C GLN A 221 9.29 15.35 20.16
N ASP A 222 9.60 16.52 19.63
CA ASP A 222 8.60 17.57 19.35
C ASP A 222 7.71 17.15 18.17
N LEU A 223 8.27 16.46 17.17
CA LEU A 223 7.51 15.93 16.04
C LEU A 223 6.39 14.96 16.48
N ILE A 224 6.63 14.13 17.49
CA ILE A 224 5.63 13.20 18.02
C ILE A 224 4.44 13.95 18.61
N LYS A 225 4.70 15.04 19.34
CA LYS A 225 3.64 15.88 19.94
C LYS A 225 2.78 16.57 18.87
N HIS A 226 3.40 17.08 17.80
CA HIS A 226 2.68 17.86 16.77
C HIS A 226 2.02 17.02 15.65
N MET A 227 2.46 15.79 15.43
CA MET A 227 2.00 14.97 14.29
C MET A 227 1.54 13.56 14.66
N GLY A 228 1.70 13.14 15.92
CA GLY A 228 1.43 11.77 16.35
C GLY A 228 2.60 10.81 16.13
N LEU A 229 2.48 9.63 16.74
CA LEU A 229 3.54 8.62 16.71
C LEU A 229 3.69 7.99 15.32
N ASP A 230 2.60 7.73 14.61
CA ASP A 230 2.66 7.08 13.30
C ASP A 230 3.39 7.92 12.26
N ALA A 231 3.18 9.26 12.27
CA ALA A 231 3.89 10.19 11.39
C ALA A 231 5.38 10.27 11.74
N ALA A 232 5.72 10.29 13.03
CA ALA A 232 7.10 10.30 13.48
C ALA A 232 7.85 9.02 13.07
N VAL A 233 7.20 7.86 13.21
CA VAL A 233 7.74 6.55 12.78
C VAL A 233 7.93 6.52 11.26
N PHE A 234 6.99 7.04 10.48
CA PHE A 234 7.13 7.18 9.02
C PHE A 234 8.35 8.03 8.65
N LEU A 235 8.52 9.20 9.27
CA LEU A 235 9.70 10.05 9.05
C LEU A 235 11.01 9.42 9.52
N ARG A 236 10.95 8.52 10.50
CA ARG A 236 12.12 7.76 10.95
C ARG A 236 12.52 6.71 9.92
N PHE A 237 11.55 6.04 9.32
CA PHE A 237 11.79 5.11 8.22
C PHE A 237 12.39 5.78 7.00
N THR A 238 11.88 6.95 6.59
CA THR A 238 12.49 7.69 5.47
C THR A 238 13.90 8.16 5.78
N ARG A 239 14.17 8.65 7.01
CA ARG A 239 15.53 8.98 7.48
C ARG A 239 16.46 7.77 7.47
N MET A 240 15.96 6.59 7.84
CA MET A 240 16.72 5.34 7.78
C MET A 240 17.09 5.00 6.33
N CYS A 241 16.13 5.03 5.40
CA CYS A 241 16.40 4.79 3.98
C CYS A 241 17.44 5.78 3.44
N ARG A 242 17.28 7.08 3.72
CA ARG A 242 18.27 8.11 3.34
C ARG A 242 19.67 7.75 3.83
N ASN A 243 19.82 7.43 5.11
CA ASN A 243 21.14 7.13 5.69
C ASN A 243 21.74 5.85 5.09
N ILE A 244 20.93 4.80 4.88
CA ILE A 244 21.37 3.56 4.20
C ILE A 244 21.89 3.90 2.81
N PHE A 245 21.10 4.60 1.99
CA PHE A 245 21.46 4.91 0.60
C PHE A 245 22.64 5.87 0.51
N LEU A 246 22.80 6.82 1.43
CA LEU A 246 24.00 7.66 1.49
C LEU A 246 25.26 6.84 1.80
N CYS A 247 25.21 5.96 2.80
CA CYS A 247 26.36 5.13 3.18
C CYS A 247 26.76 4.16 2.05
N ILE A 248 25.79 3.42 1.48
CA ILE A 248 26.11 2.48 0.40
C ILE A 248 26.45 3.19 -0.91
N SER A 249 25.93 4.40 -1.16
CA SER A 249 26.32 5.22 -2.32
C SER A 249 27.78 5.61 -2.25
N VAL A 250 28.28 6.05 -1.09
CA VAL A 250 29.71 6.33 -0.91
C VAL A 250 30.54 5.07 -1.15
N LEU A 251 30.16 3.94 -0.54
CA LEU A 251 30.89 2.67 -0.73
C LEU A 251 30.87 2.20 -2.19
N GLY A 252 29.71 2.21 -2.84
CA GLY A 252 29.55 1.79 -4.24
C GLY A 252 30.28 2.70 -5.22
N CYS A 253 30.21 4.01 -5.03
CA CYS A 253 30.92 4.98 -5.87
C CYS A 253 32.44 4.93 -5.64
N CYS A 254 32.92 4.71 -4.42
CA CYS A 254 34.36 4.65 -4.15
C CYS A 254 35.00 3.32 -4.56
N ILE A 255 34.25 2.22 -4.59
CA ILE A 255 34.79 0.88 -4.88
C ILE A 255 34.46 0.46 -6.32
N LEU A 256 33.18 0.41 -6.70
CA LEU A 256 32.75 -0.19 -7.98
C LEU A 256 33.07 0.72 -9.17
N ILE A 257 32.89 2.03 -9.07
CA ILE A 257 33.14 2.96 -10.19
C ILE A 257 34.62 2.92 -10.63
N PRO A 258 35.63 3.09 -9.74
CA PRO A 258 37.03 3.08 -10.18
C PRO A 258 37.48 1.74 -10.76
N ILE A 259 37.02 0.62 -10.19
CA ILE A 259 37.37 -0.72 -10.66
C ILE A 259 36.80 -0.95 -12.07
N ASN A 260 35.52 -0.64 -12.25
CA ASN A 260 34.84 -0.82 -13.53
C ASN A 260 35.39 0.13 -14.61
N LEU A 261 35.73 1.38 -14.26
CA LEU A 261 36.33 2.32 -15.22
C LEU A 261 37.75 1.94 -15.67
N ARG A 262 38.57 1.35 -14.79
CA ARG A 262 39.95 0.97 -15.11
C ARG A 262 40.06 -0.36 -15.85
N LYS A 263 39.13 -1.29 -15.60
CA LYS A 263 39.17 -2.66 -16.13
C LYS A 263 38.07 -2.96 -17.16
N GLY A 264 37.10 -2.06 -17.33
CA GLY A 264 35.98 -2.22 -18.24
C GLY A 264 36.31 -1.88 -19.69
N THR A 265 35.83 -2.70 -20.61
CA THR A 265 36.05 -2.56 -22.07
C THR A 265 34.93 -1.83 -22.82
N GLY A 266 33.95 -1.25 -22.11
CA GLY A 266 32.77 -0.60 -22.70
C GLY A 266 33.09 0.66 -23.52
N SER A 267 32.21 1.03 -24.45
CA SER A 267 32.39 2.19 -25.33
C SER A 267 32.17 3.52 -24.58
N ASN A 268 31.15 3.55 -23.71
CA ASN A 268 30.68 4.75 -23.04
C ASN A 268 30.70 4.62 -21.50
N PHE A 269 30.62 5.74 -20.78
CA PHE A 269 30.73 5.77 -19.32
C PHE A 269 29.71 4.85 -18.64
N VAL A 270 28.45 4.89 -19.08
CA VAL A 270 27.36 4.10 -18.49
C VAL A 270 27.56 2.59 -18.72
N GLU A 271 28.06 2.21 -19.89
CA GLU A 271 28.33 0.82 -20.27
C GLU A 271 29.58 0.26 -19.56
N LYS A 272 30.61 1.10 -19.37
CA LYS A 272 31.80 0.73 -18.58
C LYS A 272 31.48 0.46 -17.12
N LEU A 273 30.38 0.99 -16.59
CA LEU A 273 29.99 0.78 -15.20
C LEU A 273 29.28 -0.55 -14.95
N THR A 274 28.81 -1.21 -16.00
CA THR A 274 28.06 -2.47 -15.88
C THR A 274 29.01 -3.68 -15.85
N PRO A 275 28.69 -4.72 -15.06
CA PRO A 275 29.49 -5.95 -14.96
C PRO A 275 29.83 -6.64 -16.29
N LEU A 276 29.05 -6.45 -17.36
CA LEU A 276 29.36 -7.03 -18.68
C LEU A 276 30.69 -6.56 -19.26
N SER A 277 31.11 -5.35 -18.90
CA SER A 277 32.34 -4.77 -19.42
C SER A 277 33.60 -5.31 -18.74
N THR A 278 33.45 -6.04 -17.62
CA THR A 278 34.57 -6.53 -16.79
C THR A 278 34.57 -8.06 -16.72
N SER A 279 35.69 -8.69 -17.05
CA SER A 279 35.89 -10.14 -16.91
C SER A 279 37.08 -10.46 -15.99
N GLY A 280 37.05 -11.64 -15.36
CA GLY A 280 38.13 -12.13 -14.49
C GLY A 280 38.08 -11.61 -13.05
N SER A 281 39.25 -11.46 -12.42
CA SER A 281 39.40 -11.09 -11.00
C SER A 281 38.62 -9.85 -10.53
N PRO A 282 38.42 -8.77 -11.33
CA PRO A 282 37.66 -7.58 -10.90
C PRO A 282 36.20 -7.86 -10.51
N THR A 283 35.60 -8.96 -10.98
CA THR A 283 34.22 -9.34 -10.66
C THR A 283 33.99 -9.62 -9.17
N TRP A 284 35.04 -10.05 -8.44
CA TRP A 284 34.98 -10.24 -6.98
C TRP A 284 34.64 -8.95 -6.21
N ALA A 285 34.96 -7.78 -6.78
CA ALA A 285 34.59 -6.50 -6.17
C ALA A 285 33.06 -6.36 -6.02
N GLN A 286 32.28 -6.90 -6.96
CA GLN A 286 30.80 -6.86 -6.89
C GLN A 286 30.28 -7.73 -5.74
N VAL A 287 30.89 -8.91 -5.54
CA VAL A 287 30.54 -9.82 -4.44
C VAL A 287 30.87 -9.19 -3.09
N VAL A 288 32.07 -8.63 -2.93
CA VAL A 288 32.49 -7.95 -1.71
C VAL A 288 31.57 -6.77 -1.40
N CYS A 289 31.26 -5.93 -2.39
CA CYS A 289 30.31 -4.84 -2.24
C CYS A 289 28.91 -5.32 -1.85
N ALA A 290 28.42 -6.43 -2.42
CA ALA A 290 27.12 -7.00 -2.04
C ALA A 290 27.07 -7.39 -0.54
N TYR A 291 28.12 -8.03 -0.02
CA TYR A 291 28.20 -8.36 1.41
C TYR A 291 28.28 -7.09 2.28
N LEU A 292 29.10 -6.11 1.89
CA LEU A 292 29.21 -4.84 2.60
C LEU A 292 27.86 -4.09 2.64
N PHE A 293 27.14 -4.03 1.53
CA PHE A 293 25.82 -3.39 1.46
C PHE A 293 24.82 -4.09 2.40
N ASN A 294 24.82 -5.43 2.43
CA ASN A 294 23.97 -6.19 3.35
C ASN A 294 24.28 -5.90 4.82
N ILE A 295 25.57 -5.85 5.21
CA ILE A 295 25.98 -5.52 6.58
C ILE A 295 25.49 -4.13 6.97
N VAL A 296 25.65 -3.13 6.10
CA VAL A 296 25.17 -1.76 6.33
C VAL A 296 23.64 -1.74 6.50
N VAL A 297 22.89 -2.39 5.62
CA VAL A 297 21.43 -2.46 5.69
C VAL A 297 20.96 -3.10 6.99
N VAL A 298 21.51 -4.26 7.36
CA VAL A 298 21.16 -4.97 8.60
C VAL A 298 21.48 -4.12 9.83
N GLY A 299 22.65 -3.46 9.85
CA GLY A 299 23.04 -2.56 10.92
C GLY A 299 22.02 -1.45 11.13
N PHE A 300 21.67 -0.70 10.08
CA PHE A 300 20.68 0.38 10.18
C PHE A 300 19.29 -0.12 10.56
N LEU A 301 18.85 -1.27 10.04
CA LEU A 301 17.58 -1.89 10.43
C LEU A 301 17.54 -2.20 11.93
N TRP A 302 18.61 -2.80 12.47
CA TRP A 302 18.71 -3.12 13.89
C TRP A 302 18.64 -1.86 14.78
N PHE A 303 19.43 -0.83 14.46
CA PHE A 303 19.43 0.42 15.24
C PHE A 303 18.08 1.13 15.17
N ASN A 304 17.46 1.18 13.98
CA ASN A 304 16.16 1.80 13.83
C ASN A 304 15.07 1.03 14.60
N TYR A 305 15.09 -0.30 14.53
CA TYR A 305 14.13 -1.15 15.22
C TYR A 305 14.18 -0.95 16.74
N ARG A 306 15.38 -0.97 17.34
CA ARG A 306 15.55 -0.70 18.79
C ARG A 306 14.94 0.64 19.19
N LYS A 307 15.12 1.66 18.35
CA LYS A 307 14.59 3.01 18.62
C LYS A 307 13.07 3.10 18.42
N ILE A 308 12.51 2.43 17.43
CA ILE A 308 11.04 2.33 17.27
C ILE A 308 10.42 1.66 18.50
N VAL A 309 11.05 0.60 19.04
CA VAL A 309 10.57 -0.03 20.28
C VAL A 309 10.60 0.95 21.45
N GLN A 310 11.66 1.76 21.58
CA GLN A 310 11.74 2.81 22.62
C GLN A 310 10.61 3.85 22.47
N LEU A 311 10.37 4.36 21.26
CA LEU A 311 9.31 5.33 21.00
C LEU A 311 7.92 4.75 21.27
N ARG A 312 7.70 3.47 20.93
CA ARG A 312 6.43 2.79 21.20
C ARG A 312 6.18 2.61 22.69
N ARG A 313 7.20 2.32 23.49
CA ARG A 313 7.09 2.29 24.96
C ARG A 313 6.69 3.66 25.50
N GLN A 314 7.42 4.71 25.11
CA GLN A 314 7.11 6.10 25.50
C GLN A 314 5.69 6.54 25.13
N TYR A 315 5.17 6.09 23.99
CA TYR A 315 3.79 6.35 23.59
C TYR A 315 2.77 5.64 24.48
N TYR A 316 3.00 4.38 24.86
CA TYR A 316 2.11 3.66 25.77
C TYR A 316 2.15 4.22 27.20
N ASP A 317 3.28 4.78 27.61
CA ASP A 317 3.43 5.46 28.90
C ASP A 317 2.88 6.91 28.88
N SER A 318 2.42 7.41 27.73
CA SER A 318 1.93 8.77 27.60
C SER A 318 0.59 8.97 28.33
N PRO A 319 0.35 10.16 28.92
CA PRO A 319 -0.90 10.42 29.65
C PRO A 319 -2.14 10.36 28.74
N GLU A 320 -2.01 10.73 27.45
CA GLU A 320 -3.09 10.62 26.46
C GLU A 320 -3.51 9.16 26.26
N TYR A 321 -2.54 8.24 26.14
CA TYR A 321 -2.84 6.81 26.00
C TYR A 321 -3.44 6.23 27.28
N LEU A 322 -2.86 6.54 28.44
CA LEU A 322 -3.32 6.04 29.74
C LEU A 322 -4.72 6.54 30.12
N ALA A 323 -5.09 7.78 29.75
CA ALA A 323 -6.44 8.30 29.97
C ALA A 323 -7.47 7.75 28.97
N SER A 324 -7.02 7.15 27.87
CA SER A 324 -7.90 6.78 26.77
C SER A 324 -8.80 5.58 27.09
N LEU A 325 -10.07 5.66 26.69
CA LEU A 325 -11.04 4.59 26.92
C LEU A 325 -10.62 3.27 26.25
N HIS A 326 -10.13 3.35 25.01
CA HIS A 326 -9.78 2.17 24.22
C HIS A 326 -8.61 1.36 24.80
N ALA A 327 -7.75 1.95 25.64
CA ALA A 327 -6.65 1.23 26.29
C ALA A 327 -7.15 0.22 27.35
N ARG A 328 -8.30 0.50 27.98
CA ARG A 328 -8.94 -0.34 29.02
C ARG A 328 -10.14 -1.14 28.52
N THR A 329 -10.40 -1.13 27.21
CA THR A 329 -11.55 -1.81 26.61
C THR A 329 -11.10 -3.00 25.76
N LEU A 330 -11.78 -4.12 25.93
CA LEU A 330 -11.71 -5.30 25.08
C LEU A 330 -12.80 -5.25 24.02
N MET A 331 -12.45 -5.61 22.79
CA MET A 331 -13.37 -5.86 21.69
C MET A 331 -13.53 -7.37 21.53
N ILE A 332 -14.72 -7.87 21.85
CA ILE A 332 -15.09 -9.27 21.70
C ILE A 332 -15.83 -9.44 20.38
N ASN A 333 -15.41 -10.43 19.58
CA ASN A 333 -16.00 -10.69 18.29
C ASN A 333 -16.36 -12.17 18.10
N ASP A 334 -17.20 -12.42 17.10
CA ASP A 334 -17.64 -13.76 16.69
C ASP A 334 -18.42 -14.49 17.81
N ILE A 335 -19.22 -13.73 18.57
CA ILE A 335 -20.01 -14.21 19.72
C ILE A 335 -21.12 -15.17 19.26
N PRO A 336 -21.15 -16.43 19.75
CA PRO A 336 -22.21 -17.38 19.49
C PRO A 336 -23.56 -16.84 19.95
N LYS A 337 -24.64 -17.19 19.25
CA LYS A 337 -26.00 -16.66 19.52
C LYS A 337 -26.43 -16.81 20.99
N VAL A 338 -26.02 -17.89 21.65
CA VAL A 338 -26.35 -18.19 23.06
C VAL A 338 -25.75 -17.17 24.03
N TYR A 339 -24.57 -16.62 23.72
CA TYR A 339 -23.83 -15.71 24.59
C TYR A 339 -23.96 -14.23 24.16
N ARG A 340 -24.95 -13.88 23.32
CA ARG A 340 -25.16 -12.50 22.85
C ARG A 340 -25.97 -11.65 23.84
N THR A 341 -25.52 -11.64 25.08
CA THR A 341 -26.01 -10.81 26.17
C THR A 341 -24.83 -10.18 26.88
N ASP A 342 -25.08 -9.12 27.64
CA ASP A 342 -24.02 -8.44 28.40
C ASP A 342 -23.38 -9.42 29.41
N GLU A 343 -24.19 -10.18 30.13
CA GLU A 343 -23.72 -11.25 31.03
C GLU A 343 -22.98 -12.38 30.28
N GLY A 344 -23.44 -12.72 29.07
CA GLY A 344 -22.79 -13.74 28.24
C GLY A 344 -21.37 -13.36 27.83
N ILE A 345 -21.09 -12.07 27.64
CA ILE A 345 -19.73 -11.57 27.42
C ILE A 345 -18.86 -11.79 28.67
N GLY A 346 -19.40 -11.51 29.86
CA GLY A 346 -18.71 -11.76 31.12
C GLY A 346 -18.30 -13.23 31.26
N ARG A 347 -19.26 -14.15 31.09
CA ARG A 347 -19.00 -15.60 31.18
C ARG A 347 -17.94 -16.10 30.19
N LEU A 348 -17.87 -15.53 28.99
CA LEU A 348 -16.85 -15.86 27.98
C LEU A 348 -15.46 -15.39 28.39
N ILE A 349 -15.37 -14.28 29.13
CA ILE A 349 -14.11 -13.77 29.66
C ILE A 349 -13.65 -14.61 30.85
N ASP A 350 -14.58 -14.98 31.74
CA ASP A 350 -14.31 -15.82 32.91
C ASP A 350 -13.76 -17.21 32.51
N GLU A 351 -14.19 -17.75 31.36
CA GLU A 351 -13.64 -19.01 30.79
C GLU A 351 -12.14 -18.88 30.45
N VAL A 352 -11.67 -17.66 30.13
CA VAL A 352 -10.25 -17.40 29.83
C VAL A 352 -9.47 -17.06 31.09
N VAL A 353 -10.01 -16.18 31.92
CA VAL A 353 -9.42 -15.67 33.16
C VAL A 353 -10.49 -15.68 34.25
N PRO A 354 -10.57 -16.73 35.08
CA PRO A 354 -11.61 -16.87 36.10
C PRO A 354 -11.56 -15.82 37.23
N THR A 355 -10.42 -15.13 37.39
CA THR A 355 -10.17 -14.14 38.44
C THR A 355 -10.31 -12.70 37.94
N SER A 356 -10.98 -12.46 36.82
CA SER A 356 -11.20 -11.09 36.33
C SER A 356 -12.21 -10.33 37.19
N SER A 357 -11.98 -9.03 37.35
CA SER A 357 -12.90 -8.08 37.94
C SER A 357 -14.14 -7.88 37.07
N PHE A 358 -15.18 -7.30 37.67
CA PHE A 358 -16.42 -7.01 36.97
C PHE A 358 -16.19 -5.95 35.88
N SER A 359 -16.36 -6.35 34.63
CA SER A 359 -16.25 -5.45 33.49
C SER A 359 -17.60 -4.86 33.10
N ARG A 360 -17.60 -3.59 32.65
CA ARG A 360 -18.79 -3.00 32.02
C ARG A 360 -18.89 -3.53 30.60
N THR A 361 -19.76 -4.52 30.41
CA THR A 361 -20.03 -5.17 29.12
C THR A 361 -21.15 -4.47 28.36
N ALA A 362 -21.03 -4.38 27.04
CA ALA A 362 -22.07 -3.89 26.15
C ALA A 362 -22.08 -4.71 24.85
N ILE A 363 -23.16 -5.45 24.61
CA ILE A 363 -23.42 -6.16 23.36
C ILE A 363 -23.91 -5.21 22.28
N ALA A 364 -23.37 -5.33 21.07
CA ALA A 364 -23.82 -4.49 19.97
C ALA A 364 -25.22 -4.91 19.50
N ARG A 365 -26.05 -3.92 19.15
CA ARG A 365 -27.41 -4.11 18.63
C ARG A 365 -27.50 -3.76 17.16
N ASN A 366 -28.47 -4.37 16.46
CA ASN A 366 -28.66 -4.11 15.04
C ASN A 366 -29.29 -2.74 14.77
N VAL A 367 -28.49 -1.77 14.32
CA VAL A 367 -28.96 -0.42 13.96
C VAL A 367 -29.69 -0.34 12.62
N LYS A 368 -29.68 -1.42 11.82
CA LYS A 368 -30.39 -1.57 10.54
C LYS A 368 -30.27 -0.32 9.65
N ASP A 369 -31.36 0.42 9.45
CA ASP A 369 -31.47 1.54 8.51
C ASP A 369 -31.02 2.89 9.09
N LEU A 370 -30.70 2.96 10.40
CA LEU A 370 -30.35 4.21 11.09
C LEU A 370 -29.16 4.95 10.45
N PRO A 371 -28.05 4.30 10.05
CA PRO A 371 -26.95 5.00 9.38
C PRO A 371 -27.37 5.62 8.04
N ASP A 372 -28.25 4.94 7.30
CA ASP A 372 -28.76 5.43 6.01
C ASP A 372 -29.71 6.62 6.20
N LEU A 373 -30.52 6.61 7.26
CA LEU A 373 -31.37 7.76 7.62
C LEU A 373 -30.54 8.97 8.05
N ILE A 374 -29.52 8.78 8.88
CA ILE A 374 -28.59 9.85 9.28
C ILE A 374 -27.88 10.42 8.04
N ALA A 375 -27.40 9.55 7.16
CA ALA A 375 -26.76 9.99 5.91
C ALA A 375 -27.75 10.74 4.99
N GLN A 376 -29.02 10.33 4.94
CA GLN A 376 -30.06 11.04 4.21
C GLN A 376 -30.36 12.42 4.82
N HIS A 377 -30.47 12.51 6.14
CA HIS A 377 -30.65 13.76 6.87
C HIS A 377 -29.51 14.72 6.57
N GLU A 378 -28.25 14.29 6.74
CA GLU A 378 -27.07 15.13 6.50
C GLU A 378 -26.98 15.59 5.03
N ASN A 379 -27.29 14.73 4.07
CA ASN A 379 -27.35 15.11 2.66
C ASN A 379 -28.47 16.11 2.35
N THR A 380 -29.61 16.00 3.04
CA THR A 380 -30.76 16.92 2.87
C THR A 380 -30.44 18.28 3.47
N VAL A 381 -29.82 18.31 4.65
CA VAL A 381 -29.27 19.53 5.28
C VAL A 381 -28.26 20.22 4.35
N ARG A 382 -27.29 19.47 3.80
CA ARG A 382 -26.31 20.04 2.85
C ARG A 382 -26.95 20.64 1.60
N LYS A 383 -28.01 20.00 1.06
CA LYS A 383 -28.77 20.56 -0.06
C LYS A 383 -29.49 21.85 0.33
N LEU A 384 -30.09 21.89 1.52
CA LEU A 384 -30.77 23.08 2.03
C LEU A 384 -29.77 24.23 2.21
N GLU A 385 -28.64 23.98 2.89
CA GLU A 385 -27.55 24.94 3.06
C GLU A 385 -27.07 25.49 1.71
N LYS A 386 -26.94 24.63 0.68
CA LYS A 386 -26.53 25.05 -0.66
C LYS A 386 -27.54 25.97 -1.34
N HIS A 387 -28.84 25.64 -1.25
CA HIS A 387 -29.89 26.50 -1.78
C HIS A 387 -29.95 27.83 -1.03
N LEU A 388 -29.80 27.81 0.30
CA LEU A 388 -29.73 29.01 1.13
C LEU A 388 -28.50 29.87 0.82
N ALA A 389 -27.32 29.28 0.61
CA ALA A 389 -26.09 30.01 0.27
C ALA A 389 -26.19 30.72 -1.09
N ILE A 390 -26.95 30.17 -2.03
CA ILE A 390 -27.22 30.81 -3.33
C ILE A 390 -28.27 31.92 -3.16
N TYR A 391 -29.37 31.65 -2.45
CA TYR A 391 -30.48 32.58 -2.28
C TYR A 391 -30.10 33.80 -1.43
N LEU A 392 -29.33 33.60 -0.36
CA LEU A 392 -28.89 34.63 0.58
C LEU A 392 -27.52 35.23 0.21
N LYS A 393 -27.09 35.10 -1.05
CA LYS A 393 -25.78 35.61 -1.49
C LYS A 393 -25.63 37.12 -1.27
N ASN A 394 -26.71 37.88 -1.51
CA ASN A 394 -26.81 39.31 -1.25
C ASN A 394 -28.01 39.55 -0.31
N PRO A 395 -27.78 39.64 1.02
CA PRO A 395 -28.88 39.76 1.99
C PRO A 395 -29.75 40.99 1.78
N ASP A 396 -29.18 42.09 1.28
CA ASP A 396 -29.87 43.37 1.09
C ASP A 396 -30.76 43.39 -0.16
N GLN A 397 -30.61 42.43 -1.07
CA GLN A 397 -31.38 42.34 -2.32
C GLN A 397 -31.70 40.87 -2.64
N LEU A 398 -32.77 40.36 -2.03
CA LEU A 398 -33.23 38.98 -2.26
C LEU A 398 -33.92 38.85 -3.63
N PRO A 399 -33.63 37.78 -4.40
CA PRO A 399 -34.39 37.47 -5.61
C PRO A 399 -35.88 37.27 -5.31
N ALA A 400 -36.75 37.83 -6.16
CA ALA A 400 -38.21 37.70 -6.01
C ALA A 400 -38.69 36.23 -6.11
N ALA A 401 -38.00 35.41 -6.92
CA ALA A 401 -38.30 33.99 -7.07
C ALA A 401 -37.47 33.15 -6.07
N ARG A 402 -38.16 32.37 -5.25
CA ARG A 402 -37.52 31.39 -4.35
C ARG A 402 -36.90 30.22 -5.14
N PRO A 403 -35.80 29.63 -4.64
CA PRO A 403 -35.15 28.52 -5.32
C PRO A 403 -36.07 27.30 -5.35
N THR A 404 -36.16 26.64 -6.50
CA THR A 404 -36.95 25.41 -6.66
C THR A 404 -36.04 24.19 -6.81
N CYS A 405 -36.53 23.04 -6.36
CA CYS A 405 -35.87 21.76 -6.55
C CYS A 405 -36.88 20.67 -6.96
N MET A 406 -36.37 19.57 -7.51
CA MET A 406 -37.19 18.38 -7.73
C MET A 406 -37.23 17.55 -6.44
N PRO A 407 -38.39 16.98 -6.09
CA PRO A 407 -38.51 16.11 -4.92
C PRO A 407 -37.55 14.92 -5.03
N SER A 408 -37.05 14.46 -3.88
CA SER A 408 -36.10 13.36 -3.81
C SER A 408 -36.81 12.04 -4.11
N LYS A 409 -36.22 11.18 -4.95
CA LYS A 409 -36.73 9.81 -5.18
C LYS A 409 -36.77 8.93 -3.93
N LYS A 410 -36.03 9.32 -2.88
CA LYS A 410 -35.98 8.61 -1.59
C LYS A 410 -37.07 9.08 -0.61
N ASP A 411 -37.87 10.05 -1.02
CA ASP A 411 -39.00 10.52 -0.24
C ASP A 411 -40.13 9.47 -0.31
N PRO A 412 -40.68 9.01 0.83
CA PRO A 412 -41.87 8.16 0.85
C PRO A 412 -43.03 8.76 0.05
N SER A 413 -43.16 10.09 0.04
CA SER A 413 -44.21 10.83 -0.64
C SER A 413 -43.88 11.12 -2.11
N TYR A 414 -42.79 10.56 -2.66
CA TYR A 414 -42.36 10.84 -4.04
C TYR A 414 -43.44 10.54 -5.09
N GLY A 415 -44.23 9.49 -4.86
CA GLY A 415 -45.33 9.09 -5.74
C GLY A 415 -46.53 10.05 -5.75
N SER A 416 -46.64 10.92 -4.75
CA SER A 416 -47.72 11.91 -4.65
C SER A 416 -47.46 13.18 -5.47
N TYR A 417 -46.21 13.42 -5.87
CA TYR A 417 -45.86 14.58 -6.69
C TYR A 417 -46.08 14.30 -8.17
N ALA A 418 -46.55 15.31 -8.90
CA ALA A 418 -46.67 15.20 -10.35
C ALA A 418 -45.28 15.06 -11.00
N LYS A 419 -45.19 14.25 -12.06
CA LYS A 419 -43.93 13.95 -12.74
C LYS A 419 -43.30 15.24 -13.29
N GLY A 420 -42.12 15.60 -12.78
CA GLY A 420 -41.38 16.80 -13.21
C GLY A 420 -41.80 18.10 -12.52
N GLN A 421 -42.69 18.04 -11.52
CA GLN A 421 -43.07 19.19 -10.71
C GLN A 421 -41.86 19.75 -9.95
N LYS A 422 -41.64 21.07 -10.08
CA LYS A 422 -40.66 21.81 -9.29
C LYS A 422 -41.36 22.37 -8.05
N ILE A 423 -40.77 22.14 -6.89
CA ILE A 423 -41.32 22.55 -5.59
C ILE A 423 -40.36 23.57 -4.97
N ASP A 424 -40.84 24.45 -4.09
CA ASP A 424 -39.99 25.33 -3.28
C ASP A 424 -38.96 24.46 -2.54
N ALA A 425 -37.67 24.70 -2.80
CA ALA A 425 -36.60 23.90 -2.25
C ALA A 425 -36.45 24.09 -0.73
N ILE A 426 -36.69 25.30 -0.22
CA ILE A 426 -36.48 25.62 1.19
C ILE A 426 -37.58 24.94 2.01
N GLU A 427 -38.83 25.09 1.62
CA GLU A 427 -39.97 24.51 2.33
C GLU A 427 -39.93 22.97 2.26
N TYR A 428 -39.71 22.41 1.07
CA TYR A 428 -39.61 20.96 0.88
C TYR A 428 -38.47 20.34 1.71
N LEU A 429 -37.26 20.89 1.63
CA LEU A 429 -36.11 20.32 2.34
C LEU A 429 -36.24 20.50 3.86
N THR A 430 -36.79 21.62 4.33
CA THR A 430 -37.03 21.86 5.76
C THR A 430 -38.05 20.87 6.32
N GLY A 431 -39.16 20.65 5.61
CA GLY A 431 -40.15 19.61 5.97
C GLY A 431 -39.50 18.23 6.00
N ARG A 432 -38.72 17.89 4.98
CA ARG A 432 -38.05 16.58 4.88
C ARG A 432 -37.03 16.35 6.01
N ILE A 433 -36.31 17.37 6.44
CA ILE A 433 -35.39 17.29 7.58
C ILE A 433 -36.16 16.93 8.85
N ARG A 434 -37.28 17.61 9.11
CA ARG A 434 -38.14 17.33 10.28
C ARG A 434 -38.66 15.90 10.25
N ASP A 435 -39.13 15.41 9.10
CA ASP A 435 -39.60 14.03 8.96
C ASP A 435 -38.50 13.01 9.24
N LEU A 436 -37.31 13.24 8.70
CA LEU A 436 -36.15 12.38 8.94
C LEU A 436 -35.71 12.40 10.41
N GLU A 437 -35.80 13.54 11.10
CA GLU A 437 -35.49 13.64 12.53
C GLU A 437 -36.46 12.83 13.39
N MET A 438 -37.76 12.87 13.05
CA MET A 438 -38.78 12.04 13.71
C MET A 438 -38.49 10.56 13.48
N GLU A 439 -38.23 10.14 12.23
CA GLU A 439 -37.91 8.76 11.91
C GLU A 439 -36.63 8.26 12.61
N ILE A 440 -35.59 9.10 12.66
CA ILE A 440 -34.34 8.81 13.38
C ILE A 440 -34.62 8.63 14.88
N LYS A 441 -35.45 9.49 15.48
CA LYS A 441 -35.82 9.41 16.90
C LYS A 441 -36.57 8.11 17.20
N ASP A 442 -37.56 7.76 16.39
CA ASP A 442 -38.35 6.53 16.56
C ASP A 442 -37.47 5.29 16.43
N VAL A 443 -36.58 5.28 15.43
CA VAL A 443 -35.62 4.19 15.24
C VAL A 443 -34.68 4.07 16.44
N ARG A 444 -34.19 5.18 17.00
CA ARG A 444 -33.31 5.20 18.18
C ARG A 444 -33.98 4.62 19.42
N LEU A 445 -35.24 4.97 19.68
CA LEU A 445 -36.02 4.44 20.80
C LEU A 445 -36.28 2.93 20.67
N GLY A 446 -36.34 2.42 19.44
CA GLY A 446 -36.52 1.00 19.17
C GLY A 446 -35.24 0.15 19.18
N VAL A 447 -34.03 0.72 19.30
CA VAL A 447 -32.76 -0.01 19.10
C VAL A 447 -32.55 -1.12 20.12
N ASP A 448 -32.90 -0.90 21.39
CA ASP A 448 -32.63 -1.87 22.47
C ASP A 448 -33.44 -3.16 22.32
N LYS A 449 -34.60 -3.08 21.69
CA LYS A 449 -35.47 -4.23 21.37
C LYS A 449 -34.95 -5.05 20.18
N ARG A 450 -33.90 -4.61 19.48
CA ARG A 450 -33.42 -5.27 18.27
C ARG A 450 -32.46 -6.41 18.57
N ASN A 451 -32.29 -7.25 17.55
CA ASN A 451 -31.40 -8.42 17.58
C ASN A 451 -29.97 -8.04 17.96
N ALA A 452 -29.39 -8.84 18.86
CA ALA A 452 -28.00 -8.71 19.26
C ALA A 452 -27.05 -9.22 18.16
N MET A 453 -26.00 -8.43 17.93
CA MET A 453 -24.96 -8.67 16.94
C MET A 453 -23.87 -9.60 17.48
N PRO A 454 -23.05 -10.25 16.62
CA PRO A 454 -22.00 -11.17 17.04
C PRO A 454 -20.75 -10.49 17.61
N TYR A 455 -20.85 -9.27 18.12
CA TYR A 455 -19.71 -8.52 18.68
C TYR A 455 -20.16 -7.61 19.82
N GLY A 456 -19.24 -7.28 20.72
CA GLY A 456 -19.48 -6.43 21.88
C GLY A 456 -18.19 -5.92 22.47
N PHE A 457 -18.31 -5.12 23.52
CA PHE A 457 -17.19 -4.50 24.20
C PHE A 457 -17.25 -4.78 25.71
N ALA A 458 -16.11 -4.94 26.35
CA ALA A 458 -15.99 -5.06 27.79
C ALA A 458 -14.94 -4.05 28.27
N SER A 459 -15.31 -3.14 29.16
CA SER A 459 -14.40 -2.11 29.67
C SER A 459 -14.08 -2.34 31.14
N TYR A 460 -12.81 -2.14 31.49
CA TYR A 460 -12.26 -2.32 32.83
C TYR A 460 -11.89 -0.98 33.45
N GLU A 461 -11.74 -0.95 34.77
CA GLU A 461 -11.21 0.22 35.47
C GLU A 461 -9.70 0.37 35.20
N ASP A 462 -8.96 -0.75 35.28
CA ASP A 462 -7.52 -0.79 35.04
C ASP A 462 -7.15 -1.25 33.61
N ILE A 463 -6.09 -0.65 33.07
CA ILE A 463 -5.53 -0.99 31.75
C ILE A 463 -4.80 -2.34 31.81
N GLY A 464 -4.09 -2.60 32.91
CA GLY A 464 -3.28 -3.82 33.09
C GLY A 464 -4.15 -5.08 33.00
N GLU A 465 -5.33 -5.03 33.58
CA GLU A 465 -6.30 -6.12 33.52
C GLU A 465 -6.78 -6.41 32.09
N ALA A 466 -7.26 -5.40 31.37
CA ALA A 466 -7.70 -5.56 29.97
C ALA A 466 -6.56 -6.13 29.10
N HIS A 467 -5.33 -5.65 29.29
CA HIS A 467 -4.16 -6.16 28.58
C HIS A 467 -3.83 -7.61 28.93
N THR A 468 -3.94 -7.99 30.20
CA THR A 468 -3.69 -9.36 30.67
C THR A 468 -4.70 -10.34 30.09
N ILE A 469 -5.99 -9.97 30.08
CA ILE A 469 -7.06 -10.78 29.51
C ILE A 469 -6.87 -10.92 28.00
N ALA A 470 -6.59 -9.82 27.29
CA ALA A 470 -6.31 -9.87 25.85
C ALA A 470 -5.10 -10.76 25.52
N TYR A 471 -4.08 -10.76 26.38
CA TYR A 471 -2.90 -11.62 26.23
C TYR A 471 -3.25 -13.10 26.46
N ALA A 472 -3.98 -13.41 27.54
CA ALA A 472 -4.43 -14.76 27.85
C ALA A 472 -5.36 -15.33 26.76
N ALA A 473 -6.24 -14.50 26.19
CA ALA A 473 -7.16 -14.86 25.12
C ALA A 473 -6.50 -14.95 23.73
N ARG A 474 -5.21 -14.61 23.58
CA ARG A 474 -4.57 -14.52 22.27
C ARG A 474 -4.53 -15.84 21.50
N LYS A 475 -4.35 -16.96 22.22
CA LYS A 475 -4.34 -18.32 21.66
C LYS A 475 -5.59 -19.12 22.02
N LYS A 476 -6.40 -18.64 22.96
CA LYS A 476 -7.65 -19.26 23.40
C LYS A 476 -8.82 -18.61 22.68
N HIS A 477 -9.64 -19.41 22.01
CA HIS A 477 -10.84 -18.94 21.33
C HIS A 477 -12.07 -19.53 22.02
N PRO A 478 -12.48 -19.00 23.19
CA PRO A 478 -13.56 -19.58 23.97
C PRO A 478 -14.83 -19.58 23.12
N ARG A 479 -15.37 -20.79 22.87
CA ARG A 479 -16.52 -21.01 21.98
C ARG A 479 -16.38 -20.38 20.58
N GLY A 480 -15.17 -20.27 20.06
CA GLY A 480 -14.87 -19.68 18.74
C GLY A 480 -14.88 -18.15 18.71
N THR A 481 -14.96 -17.49 19.87
CA THR A 481 -14.88 -16.03 19.97
C THR A 481 -13.44 -15.53 19.89
N THR A 482 -13.29 -14.26 19.51
CA THR A 482 -12.00 -13.58 19.47
C THR A 482 -12.04 -12.35 20.34
N ILE A 483 -11.24 -12.38 21.42
CA ILE A 483 -11.07 -11.27 22.37
C ILE A 483 -9.74 -10.58 22.06
N VAL A 484 -9.79 -9.28 21.78
CA VAL A 484 -8.61 -8.46 21.51
C VAL A 484 -8.80 -7.08 22.12
N LEU A 485 -7.71 -6.34 22.35
CA LEU A 485 -7.80 -4.94 22.75
C LEU A 485 -8.59 -4.13 21.71
N ALA A 486 -9.48 -3.26 22.20
CA ALA A 486 -10.26 -2.39 21.35
C ALA A 486 -9.34 -1.35 20.68
N PRO A 487 -9.45 -1.14 19.37
CA PRO A 487 -8.82 0.01 18.73
C PRO A 487 -9.60 1.29 19.08
N ARG A 488 -9.07 2.46 18.71
CA ARG A 488 -9.82 3.73 18.80
C ARG A 488 -11.17 3.58 18.06
N PRO A 489 -12.28 4.16 18.56
CA PRO A 489 -13.59 4.05 17.91
C PRO A 489 -13.59 4.46 16.42
N ASP A 490 -12.82 5.49 16.08
CA ASP A 490 -12.67 5.96 14.70
C ASP A 490 -11.92 4.99 13.78
N ASP A 491 -11.13 4.06 14.33
CA ASP A 491 -10.44 3.03 13.56
C ASP A 491 -11.36 1.85 13.24
N ILE A 492 -12.49 1.69 13.95
CA ILE A 492 -13.44 0.58 13.73
C ILE A 492 -14.24 0.81 12.45
N ILE A 493 -14.34 -0.23 11.64
CA ILE A 493 -15.22 -0.26 10.45
C ILE A 493 -16.51 -0.98 10.85
N TRP A 494 -17.47 -0.22 11.40
CA TRP A 494 -18.74 -0.74 11.91
C TRP A 494 -19.51 -1.60 10.91
N GLN A 495 -19.48 -1.23 9.63
CA GLN A 495 -20.09 -1.99 8.52
C GLN A 495 -19.52 -3.41 8.35
N ASN A 496 -18.31 -3.69 8.85
CA ASN A 496 -17.68 -5.00 8.72
C ASN A 496 -17.78 -5.85 10.00
N MET A 497 -18.25 -5.28 11.11
CA MET A 497 -18.28 -5.94 12.42
C MET A 497 -19.30 -7.08 12.51
N HIS A 498 -20.40 -6.99 11.75
CA HIS A 498 -21.45 -8.03 11.72
C HIS A 498 -21.11 -9.23 10.83
N LEU A 499 -19.97 -9.22 10.12
CA LEU A 499 -19.62 -10.26 9.14
C LEU A 499 -19.09 -11.52 9.82
N ASP A 500 -19.73 -12.66 9.52
CA ASP A 500 -19.28 -13.96 9.98
C ASP A 500 -17.83 -14.29 9.54
N PRO A 501 -17.07 -15.06 10.34
CA PRO A 501 -15.71 -15.50 10.00
C PRO A 501 -15.63 -16.18 8.63
N LYS A 502 -16.61 -17.02 8.29
CA LYS A 502 -16.68 -17.74 7.00
C LYS A 502 -16.82 -16.76 5.84
N THR A 503 -17.74 -15.80 5.96
CA THR A 503 -17.96 -14.75 4.97
C THR A 503 -16.72 -13.88 4.78
N ARG A 504 -16.04 -13.50 5.88
CA ARG A 504 -14.78 -12.74 5.80
C ARG A 504 -13.67 -13.56 5.13
N ARG A 505 -13.53 -14.84 5.45
CA ARG A 505 -12.57 -15.74 4.79
C ARG A 505 -12.85 -15.83 3.29
N TRP A 506 -14.11 -16.03 2.90
CA TRP A 506 -14.50 -16.06 1.49
C TRP A 506 -14.22 -14.74 0.77
N ARG A 507 -14.60 -13.60 1.35
CA ARG A 507 -14.31 -12.27 0.78
C ARG A 507 -12.81 -12.03 0.62
N ARG A 508 -11.97 -12.50 1.55
CA ARG A 508 -10.50 -12.44 1.41
C ARG A 508 -9.98 -13.32 0.28
N ILE A 509 -10.50 -14.54 0.13
CA ILE A 509 -10.15 -15.43 -0.98
C ILE A 509 -10.54 -14.79 -2.31
N VAL A 510 -11.77 -14.30 -2.43
CA VAL A 510 -12.26 -13.60 -3.63
C VAL A 510 -11.42 -12.35 -3.92
N ASN A 511 -11.08 -11.56 -2.91
CA ASN A 511 -10.22 -10.39 -3.08
C ASN A 511 -8.81 -10.78 -3.54
N ASN A 512 -8.20 -11.80 -2.93
CA ASN A 512 -6.88 -12.28 -3.35
C ASN A 512 -6.94 -12.85 -4.77
N LEU A 513 -8.00 -13.57 -5.13
CA LEU A 513 -8.23 -14.04 -6.49
C LEU A 513 -8.35 -12.87 -7.47
N TRP A 514 -9.09 -11.81 -7.13
CA TRP A 514 -9.17 -10.59 -7.96
C TRP A 514 -7.82 -9.89 -8.07
N VAL A 515 -7.04 -9.83 -7.01
CA VAL A 515 -5.68 -9.28 -7.06
C VAL A 515 -4.78 -10.14 -7.94
N THR A 516 -4.86 -11.47 -7.84
CA THR A 516 -4.12 -12.39 -8.70
C THR A 516 -4.58 -12.29 -10.16
N LEU A 517 -5.88 -12.19 -10.42
CA LEU A 517 -6.40 -11.93 -11.75
C LEU A 517 -5.93 -10.58 -12.26
N LEU A 518 -5.92 -9.54 -11.42
CA LEU A 518 -5.40 -8.23 -11.80
C LEU A 518 -3.90 -8.31 -12.09
N THR A 519 -3.10 -9.06 -11.32
CA THR A 519 -1.68 -9.29 -11.64
C THR A 519 -1.50 -10.03 -12.95
N ILE A 520 -2.31 -11.06 -13.24
CA ILE A 520 -2.23 -11.82 -14.50
C ILE A 520 -2.75 -11.00 -15.67
N LEU A 521 -3.81 -10.22 -15.48
CA LEU A 521 -4.29 -9.23 -16.44
C LEU A 521 -3.20 -8.21 -16.75
N TRP A 522 -2.42 -7.83 -15.75
CA TRP A 522 -1.26 -6.95 -15.90
C TRP A 522 -0.03 -7.65 -16.50
N ILE A 523 0.03 -8.99 -16.44
CA ILE A 523 0.97 -9.83 -17.20
C ILE A 523 0.59 -9.87 -18.67
N GLY A 524 -0.70 -9.95 -19.02
CA GLY A 524 -1.18 -10.05 -20.41
C GLY A 524 -0.48 -9.11 -21.41
N PRO A 525 -0.35 -7.80 -21.10
CA PRO A 525 0.39 -6.85 -21.93
C PRO A 525 1.90 -7.13 -22.08
N ASN A 526 2.52 -7.81 -21.11
CA ASN A 526 3.92 -8.24 -21.16
C ASN A 526 4.09 -9.66 -21.75
N ALA A 527 3.12 -10.55 -21.61
CA ALA A 527 3.22 -11.95 -22.04
C ALA A 527 2.64 -12.22 -23.44
N MET A 528 1.87 -11.29 -24.02
CA MET A 528 1.30 -11.45 -25.37
C MET A 528 2.32 -11.36 -26.52
N ILE A 529 3.62 -11.47 -26.23
CA ILE A 529 4.66 -11.74 -27.23
C ILE A 529 4.93 -13.24 -27.44
N SER A 530 4.39 -14.14 -26.61
CA SER A 530 4.53 -15.60 -26.82
C SER A 530 3.16 -16.30 -26.92
N GLN A 531 2.68 -16.39 -28.15
CA GLN A 531 1.72 -17.33 -28.75
C GLN A 531 0.64 -18.04 -27.88
N ASN A 532 -0.58 -17.95 -28.41
CA ASN A 532 -1.73 -18.78 -28.09
C ASN A 532 -1.41 -20.28 -28.21
N MET A 533 -1.77 -21.06 -27.19
CA MET A 533 -1.90 -22.51 -27.33
C MET A 533 -3.25 -22.97 -26.77
N HIS A 534 -3.91 -23.80 -27.56
CA HIS A 534 -5.31 -24.21 -27.50
C HIS A 534 -5.67 -24.98 -26.23
N LEU A 535 -6.98 -25.00 -25.87
CA LEU A 535 -7.75 -26.21 -25.47
C LEU A 535 -9.24 -25.88 -25.23
N ASP A 536 -10.11 -26.81 -25.65
CA ASP A 536 -11.58 -26.71 -25.75
C ASP A 536 -12.34 -27.26 -24.50
N PRO A 537 -13.63 -26.93 -24.26
CA PRO A 537 -14.35 -27.21 -23.01
C PRO A 537 -15.61 -28.08 -23.16
N LYS A 538 -16.20 -28.50 -22.03
CA LYS A 538 -17.64 -28.31 -21.76
C LYS A 538 -17.96 -28.44 -20.26
N THR A 539 -18.98 -27.69 -19.82
CA THR A 539 -19.58 -27.68 -18.47
C THR A 539 -18.93 -26.82 -17.36
N ARG A 540 -18.29 -25.70 -17.69
CA ARG A 540 -17.87 -24.61 -16.75
C ARG A 540 -18.00 -23.20 -17.36
N ARG A 541 -18.87 -23.06 -18.37
CA ARG A 541 -18.68 -22.15 -19.51
C ARG A 541 -19.21 -20.73 -19.29
N TRP A 542 -20.35 -20.48 -18.63
CA TRP A 542 -20.98 -19.15 -18.69
C TRP A 542 -20.35 -18.07 -17.79
N ARG A 543 -20.14 -18.31 -16.49
CA ARG A 543 -19.46 -17.33 -15.60
C ARG A 543 -17.98 -17.16 -15.94
N ARG A 544 -17.36 -18.20 -16.52
CA ARG A 544 -15.98 -18.20 -16.98
C ARG A 544 -15.86 -17.52 -18.35
N ILE A 545 -16.86 -17.61 -19.23
CA ILE A 545 -16.92 -16.80 -20.46
C ILE A 545 -17.16 -15.34 -20.14
N VAL A 546 -18.10 -14.98 -19.26
CA VAL A 546 -18.33 -13.56 -18.95
C VAL A 546 -17.09 -12.96 -18.27
N ASN A 547 -16.48 -13.66 -17.30
CA ASN A 547 -15.21 -13.20 -16.72
C ASN A 547 -14.05 -13.22 -17.73
N ASN A 548 -13.89 -14.27 -18.53
CA ASN A 548 -12.78 -14.36 -19.50
C ASN A 548 -12.98 -13.37 -20.65
N LEU A 549 -14.20 -13.09 -21.09
CA LEU A 549 -14.50 -12.11 -22.14
C LEU A 549 -14.29 -10.69 -21.61
N TRP A 550 -14.72 -10.38 -20.39
CA TRP A 550 -14.39 -9.11 -19.74
C TRP A 550 -12.88 -8.95 -19.50
N VAL A 551 -12.20 -10.00 -19.03
CA VAL A 551 -10.74 -10.02 -18.84
C VAL A 551 -10.03 -9.88 -20.19
N THR A 552 -10.50 -10.52 -21.26
CA THR A 552 -9.91 -10.44 -22.61
C THR A 552 -10.16 -9.07 -23.24
N LEU A 553 -11.33 -8.48 -23.03
CA LEU A 553 -11.66 -7.14 -23.55
C LEU A 553 -10.87 -6.07 -22.79
N LEU A 554 -10.69 -6.24 -21.47
CA LEU A 554 -9.84 -5.37 -20.65
C LEU A 554 -8.34 -5.59 -20.91
N THR A 555 -7.86 -6.82 -21.21
CA THR A 555 -6.48 -7.02 -21.66
C THR A 555 -6.28 -6.32 -22.99
N ILE A 556 -7.17 -6.50 -23.97
CA ILE A 556 -7.06 -5.85 -25.29
C ILE A 556 -7.03 -4.32 -25.18
N LEU A 557 -7.90 -3.75 -24.34
CA LEU A 557 -7.92 -2.31 -24.07
C LEU A 557 -6.61 -1.80 -23.43
N TRP A 558 -5.93 -2.63 -22.64
CA TRP A 558 -4.66 -2.32 -21.95
C TRP A 558 -3.39 -2.75 -22.69
N ILE A 559 -3.50 -3.56 -23.76
CA ILE A 559 -2.38 -3.92 -24.65
C ILE A 559 -1.86 -2.67 -25.36
N GLY A 560 -2.75 -1.84 -25.91
CA GLY A 560 -2.36 -0.64 -26.67
C GLY A 560 -1.40 0.27 -25.88
N PRO A 561 -1.78 0.74 -24.68
CA PRO A 561 -0.92 1.62 -23.89
C PRO A 561 0.42 0.99 -23.46
N ASN A 562 0.44 -0.27 -23.04
CA ASN A 562 1.67 -0.93 -22.55
C ASN A 562 2.59 -1.40 -23.68
N ALA A 563 2.03 -1.90 -24.79
CA ALA A 563 2.79 -2.17 -26.01
C ALA A 563 3.36 -0.87 -26.58
N MET A 564 2.60 0.24 -26.55
CA MET A 564 3.14 1.56 -26.92
C MET A 564 4.27 2.00 -25.99
N ILE A 565 4.18 1.75 -24.67
CA ILE A 565 5.27 2.07 -23.74
C ILE A 565 6.53 1.25 -24.06
N SER A 566 6.40 -0.07 -24.22
CA SER A 566 7.57 -0.93 -24.47
C SER A 566 8.17 -0.77 -25.86
N ILE A 567 7.33 -0.58 -26.89
CA ILE A 567 7.77 -0.50 -28.29
C ILE A 567 8.28 0.91 -28.62
N PHE A 568 7.61 1.96 -28.12
CA PHE A 568 7.91 3.35 -28.52
C PHE A 568 8.52 4.23 -27.42
N LEU A 569 8.22 4.02 -26.13
CA LEU A 569 8.74 4.88 -25.04
C LEU A 569 10.05 4.39 -24.43
N VAL A 570 10.32 3.07 -24.42
CA VAL A 570 11.61 2.53 -23.94
C VAL A 570 12.75 2.90 -24.90
N ASN A 571 12.44 3.03 -26.19
CA ASN A 571 13.39 3.51 -27.20
C ASN A 571 12.65 4.24 -28.33
N LEU A 572 12.62 5.58 -28.29
CA LEU A 572 11.96 6.38 -29.33
C LEU A 572 12.58 6.17 -30.72
N ALA A 573 13.80 5.65 -30.82
CA ALA A 573 14.40 5.26 -32.10
C ALA A 573 13.60 4.16 -32.82
N ASN A 574 12.81 3.37 -32.08
CA ASN A 574 11.91 2.39 -32.69
C ASN A 574 10.70 3.05 -33.39
N LEU A 575 10.27 4.24 -32.93
CA LEU A 575 9.17 5.00 -33.55
C LEU A 575 9.57 5.52 -34.93
N GLY A 576 10.84 5.91 -35.09
CA GLY A 576 11.39 6.32 -36.38
C GLY A 576 11.47 5.21 -37.44
N ARG A 577 11.40 3.93 -37.02
CA ARG A 577 11.23 2.80 -37.96
C ARG A 577 9.83 2.72 -38.56
N VAL A 578 8.81 3.22 -37.85
CA VAL A 578 7.40 3.17 -38.27
C VAL A 578 6.98 4.46 -38.95
N TRP A 579 7.57 5.59 -38.56
CA TRP A 579 7.26 6.91 -39.09
C TRP A 579 8.54 7.62 -39.56
N GLN A 580 8.72 7.66 -40.89
CA GLN A 580 9.89 8.28 -41.53
C GLN A 580 10.00 9.80 -41.23
N GLY A 581 8.91 10.56 -41.26
CA GLY A 581 8.94 11.99 -40.88
C GLY A 581 9.31 12.24 -39.41
N PHE A 582 9.06 11.28 -38.52
CA PHE A 582 9.56 11.35 -37.15
C PHE A 582 11.06 11.04 -37.08
N GLN A 583 11.55 10.09 -37.89
CA GLN A 583 12.98 9.80 -38.02
C GLN A 583 13.76 11.04 -38.49
N ASP A 584 13.22 11.79 -39.45
CA ASP A 584 13.84 13.04 -39.94
C ASP A 584 13.91 14.11 -38.83
N SER A 585 12.88 14.19 -37.99
CA SER A 585 12.88 15.08 -36.82
C SER A 585 13.85 14.63 -35.72
N LEU A 586 13.99 13.31 -35.54
CA LEU A 586 14.85 12.70 -34.53
C LEU A 586 16.33 12.85 -34.90
N THR A 587 16.68 12.72 -36.18
CA THR A 587 18.04 12.98 -36.66
C THR A 587 18.36 14.47 -36.70
N ALA A 588 17.38 15.33 -37.00
CA ALA A 588 17.56 16.78 -36.98
C ALA A 588 17.78 17.35 -35.56
N ASN A 589 17.09 16.80 -34.54
CA ASN A 589 17.13 17.31 -33.16
C ASN A 589 17.30 16.18 -32.12
N GLU A 590 18.40 15.43 -32.20
CA GLU A 590 18.68 14.28 -31.32
C GLU A 590 18.62 14.64 -29.83
N THR A 591 19.14 15.81 -29.45
CA THR A 591 19.18 16.28 -28.05
C THR A 591 17.78 16.46 -27.47
N ILE A 592 16.84 17.07 -28.21
CA ILE A 592 15.49 17.35 -27.73
C ILE A 592 14.71 16.05 -27.53
N TRP A 593 14.78 15.14 -28.50
CA TRP A 593 14.08 13.86 -28.42
C TRP A 593 14.67 12.93 -27.35
N SER A 594 15.98 13.01 -27.08
CA SER A 594 16.60 12.31 -25.94
C SER A 594 16.09 12.81 -24.57
N ILE A 595 15.82 14.12 -24.45
CA ILE A 595 15.21 14.72 -23.26
C ILE A 595 13.76 14.26 -23.11
N VAL A 596 12.99 14.31 -24.20
CA VAL A 596 11.58 13.85 -24.21
C VAL A 596 11.51 12.38 -23.81
N GLN A 597 12.41 11.52 -24.30
CA GLN A 597 12.47 10.12 -23.91
C GLN A 597 12.68 9.96 -22.40
N GLY A 598 13.67 10.66 -21.86
CA GLY A 598 14.04 10.59 -20.45
C GLY A 598 12.94 11.06 -19.48
N VAL A 599 11.99 11.87 -19.97
CA VAL A 599 10.86 12.42 -19.18
C VAL A 599 9.56 11.68 -19.45
N ALA A 600 9.18 11.47 -20.71
CA ALA A 600 7.88 10.95 -21.11
C ALA A 600 7.71 9.48 -20.70
N SER A 601 8.74 8.65 -20.86
CA SER A 601 8.67 7.22 -20.55
C SER A 601 8.37 6.96 -19.06
N PRO A 602 9.13 7.53 -18.09
CA PRO A 602 8.77 7.43 -16.68
C PRO A 602 7.45 8.12 -16.30
N ALA A 603 7.08 9.22 -16.98
CA ALA A 603 5.85 9.97 -16.68
C ALA A 603 4.58 9.19 -17.02
N VAL A 604 4.54 8.53 -18.18
CA VAL A 604 3.40 7.68 -18.60
C VAL A 604 3.26 6.49 -17.66
N THR A 605 4.37 5.82 -17.33
CA THR A 605 4.36 4.72 -16.36
C THR A 605 3.88 5.20 -14.98
N SER A 606 4.30 6.39 -14.54
CA SER A 606 3.86 6.98 -13.28
C SER A 606 2.36 7.31 -13.26
N LEU A 607 1.81 7.79 -14.38
CA LEU A 607 0.37 8.09 -14.50
C LEU A 607 -0.48 6.83 -14.30
N LEU A 608 -0.08 5.71 -14.92
CA LEU A 608 -0.77 4.42 -14.74
C LEU A 608 -0.69 3.94 -13.28
N TYR A 609 0.42 4.20 -12.60
CA TYR A 609 0.60 3.83 -11.19
C TYR A 609 -0.21 4.68 -10.20
N LEU A 610 -0.73 5.85 -10.59
CA LEU A 610 -1.61 6.65 -9.73
C LEU A 610 -2.99 6.02 -9.54
N VAL A 611 -3.46 5.24 -10.53
CA VAL A 611 -4.78 4.61 -10.50
C VAL A 611 -4.79 3.35 -9.62
N LEU A 612 -3.65 2.64 -9.53
CA LEU A 612 -3.55 1.35 -8.82
C LEU A 612 -3.93 1.43 -7.33
N PRO A 613 -3.39 2.36 -6.50
CA PRO A 613 -3.77 2.47 -5.10
C PRO A 613 -5.28 2.66 -4.89
N ILE A 614 -5.94 3.39 -5.79
CA ILE A 614 -7.39 3.64 -5.73
C ILE A 614 -8.15 2.32 -5.92
N ILE A 615 -7.76 1.51 -6.90
CA ILE A 615 -8.37 0.20 -7.18
C ILE A 615 -8.14 -0.74 -5.98
N PHE A 616 -6.91 -0.87 -5.49
CA PHE A 616 -6.57 -1.76 -4.38
C PHE A 616 -7.25 -1.36 -3.06
N ARG A 617 -7.41 -0.07 -2.81
CA ARG A 617 -8.17 0.43 -1.65
C ARG A 617 -9.64 0.08 -1.76
N ARG A 618 -10.26 0.26 -2.94
CA ARG A 618 -11.65 -0.13 -3.20
C ARG A 618 -11.89 -1.63 -3.03
N LEU A 619 -10.97 -2.46 -3.53
CA LEU A 619 -11.01 -3.91 -3.36
C LEU A 619 -10.84 -4.33 -1.89
N SER A 620 -9.95 -3.67 -1.16
CA SER A 620 -9.68 -3.99 0.25
C SER A 620 -10.80 -3.54 1.19
N MET A 621 -11.56 -2.49 0.87
CA MET A 621 -12.78 -2.15 1.61
C MET A 621 -13.81 -3.29 1.58
N ARG A 622 -13.88 -4.04 0.47
CA ARG A 622 -14.78 -5.21 0.33
C ARG A 622 -14.26 -6.47 1.02
N ALA A 623 -13.02 -6.49 1.51
CA ALA A 623 -12.39 -7.68 2.11
C ALA A 623 -12.91 -8.02 3.52
N GLY A 624 -13.63 -7.09 4.18
CA GLY A 624 -14.19 -7.31 5.51
C GLY A 624 -13.20 -7.13 6.66
N ASP A 625 -12.20 -6.25 6.51
CA ASP A 625 -11.30 -5.89 7.61
C ASP A 625 -12.05 -5.09 8.68
N ARG A 626 -11.80 -5.39 9.96
CA ARG A 626 -12.49 -4.78 11.11
C ARG A 626 -12.00 -3.38 11.44
N THR A 627 -10.72 -3.10 11.18
CA THR A 627 -10.10 -1.81 11.48
C THR A 627 -9.51 -1.17 10.22
N LYS A 628 -9.51 0.16 10.17
CA LYS A 628 -8.91 0.94 9.08
C LYS A 628 -7.39 0.72 9.07
N THR A 629 -6.74 0.66 10.22
CA THR A 629 -5.30 0.35 10.36
C THR A 629 -4.93 -1.01 9.78
N SER A 630 -5.70 -2.07 10.06
CA SER A 630 -5.46 -3.39 9.48
C SER A 630 -5.72 -3.39 7.98
N ARG A 631 -6.72 -2.63 7.51
CA ARG A 631 -7.03 -2.48 6.09
C ARG A 631 -5.88 -1.80 5.34
N GLU A 632 -5.40 -0.65 5.81
CA GLU A 632 -4.29 0.06 5.16
C GLU A 632 -3.04 -0.82 5.09
N ARG A 633 -2.73 -1.58 6.15
CA ARG A 633 -1.61 -2.54 6.14
C ARG A 633 -1.79 -3.65 5.09
N ASN A 634 -2.99 -4.21 4.98
CA ASN A 634 -3.29 -5.22 3.95
C ASN A 634 -3.19 -4.63 2.54
N VAL A 635 -3.63 -3.38 2.35
CA VAL A 635 -3.50 -2.63 1.09
C VAL A 635 -2.02 -2.44 0.75
N THR A 636 -1.19 -1.97 1.69
CA THR A 636 0.26 -1.80 1.49
C THR A 636 0.93 -3.11 1.08
N GLY A 637 0.64 -4.22 1.77
CA GLY A 637 1.26 -5.51 1.44
C GLY A 637 0.88 -6.02 0.04
N LYS A 638 -0.39 -5.84 -0.35
CA LYS A 638 -0.89 -6.21 -1.68
C LYS A 638 -0.31 -5.33 -2.78
N LEU A 639 -0.27 -4.01 -2.55
CA LEU A 639 0.34 -3.05 -3.47
C LEU A 639 1.82 -3.35 -3.65
N TYR A 640 2.56 -3.58 -2.56
CA TYR A 640 4.00 -3.87 -2.64
C TYR A 640 4.28 -5.15 -3.41
N THR A 641 3.55 -6.23 -3.10
CA THR A 641 3.67 -7.50 -3.82
C THR A 641 3.35 -7.32 -5.30
N PHE A 642 2.28 -6.58 -5.62
CA PHE A 642 1.90 -6.27 -6.99
C PHE A 642 3.00 -5.48 -7.72
N PHE A 643 3.53 -4.42 -7.10
CA PHE A 643 4.53 -3.54 -7.71
C PHE A 643 5.85 -4.28 -7.96
N VAL A 644 6.34 -5.03 -6.97
CA VAL A 644 7.58 -5.81 -7.12
C VAL A 644 7.39 -6.89 -8.18
N PHE A 645 6.30 -7.65 -8.13
CA PHE A 645 6.09 -8.73 -9.09
C PHE A 645 5.94 -8.19 -10.53
N ASN A 646 5.11 -7.17 -10.76
CA ASN A 646 4.88 -6.63 -12.10
C ASN A 646 6.04 -5.79 -12.64
N ASN A 647 6.53 -4.85 -11.84
CA ASN A 647 7.44 -3.84 -12.35
C ASN A 647 8.91 -4.24 -12.21
N LEU A 648 9.25 -5.18 -11.33
CA LEU A 648 10.60 -5.72 -11.22
C LEU A 648 10.71 -7.08 -11.91
N ILE A 649 9.93 -8.07 -11.50
CA ILE A 649 10.10 -9.46 -11.98
C ILE A 649 9.61 -9.61 -13.42
N ILE A 650 8.35 -9.27 -13.70
CA ILE A 650 7.76 -9.46 -15.03
C ILE A 650 8.44 -8.56 -16.06
N PHE A 651 8.71 -7.30 -15.72
CA PHE A 651 9.44 -6.38 -16.60
C PHE A 651 10.84 -6.92 -16.97
N SER A 652 11.59 -7.45 -15.99
CA SER A 652 12.92 -8.04 -16.25
C SER A 652 12.82 -9.35 -17.06
N ALA A 653 11.84 -10.19 -16.76
CA ALA A 653 11.60 -11.44 -17.49
C ALA A 653 11.23 -11.17 -18.95
N PHE A 654 10.37 -10.17 -19.21
CA PHE A 654 10.02 -9.76 -20.56
C PHE A 654 11.23 -9.24 -21.33
N SER A 655 12.05 -8.38 -20.72
CA SER A 655 13.31 -7.93 -21.34
C SER A 655 14.20 -9.11 -21.71
N THR A 656 14.26 -10.14 -20.85
CA THR A 656 15.06 -11.35 -21.10
C THR A 656 14.53 -12.15 -22.28
N VAL A 657 13.21 -12.38 -22.32
CA VAL A 657 12.56 -13.06 -23.44
C VAL A 657 12.75 -12.28 -24.74
N TRP A 658 12.63 -10.95 -24.70
CA TRP A 658 12.86 -10.11 -25.88
C TRP A 658 14.31 -10.18 -26.37
N THR A 659 15.29 -10.04 -25.47
CA THR A 659 16.72 -10.18 -25.81
C THR A 659 16.98 -11.57 -26.41
N PHE A 660 16.43 -12.62 -25.81
CA PHE A 660 16.53 -13.99 -26.32
C PHE A 660 15.96 -14.12 -27.74
N VAL A 661 14.71 -13.69 -27.96
CA VAL A 661 14.05 -13.74 -29.27
C VAL A 661 14.83 -12.93 -30.31
N SER A 662 15.30 -11.73 -29.95
CA SER A 662 16.08 -10.90 -30.86
C SER A 662 17.40 -11.56 -31.27
N ALA A 663 18.08 -12.23 -30.34
CA ALA A 663 19.31 -12.97 -30.61
C ALA A 663 19.05 -14.19 -31.52
N VAL A 664 17.95 -14.92 -31.28
CA VAL A 664 17.55 -16.06 -32.10
C VAL A 664 17.19 -15.60 -33.52
N VAL A 665 16.43 -14.52 -33.67
CA VAL A 665 16.04 -13.95 -34.98
C VAL A 665 17.27 -13.47 -35.75
N GLU A 666 18.21 -12.78 -35.11
CA GLU A 666 19.43 -12.32 -35.79
C GLU A 666 20.30 -13.50 -36.26
N LYS A 667 20.45 -14.54 -35.44
CA LYS A 667 21.24 -15.73 -35.78
C LYS A 667 20.56 -16.60 -36.85
N THR A 668 19.22 -16.66 -36.85
CA THR A 668 18.43 -17.34 -37.88
C THR A 668 18.49 -16.60 -39.22
N GLY A 669 18.43 -15.26 -39.20
CA GLY A 669 18.60 -14.42 -40.39
C GLY A 669 19.97 -14.51 -41.05
N LYS A 670 20.97 -15.08 -40.37
CA LYS A 670 22.31 -15.40 -40.89
C LYS A 670 22.42 -16.85 -41.43
N GLY A 671 21.31 -17.56 -41.61
CA GLY A 671 21.25 -18.87 -42.27
C GLY A 671 21.41 -20.08 -41.35
N LYS A 672 21.30 -19.92 -40.02
CA LYS A 672 21.33 -21.05 -39.06
C LYS A 672 19.90 -21.53 -38.73
N ASP A 673 19.73 -22.83 -38.54
CA ASP A 673 18.46 -23.42 -38.11
C ASP A 673 18.03 -22.86 -36.75
N ALA A 674 16.82 -22.27 -36.68
CA ALA A 674 16.27 -21.64 -35.47
C ALA A 674 16.29 -22.58 -34.25
N TRP A 675 16.04 -23.88 -34.46
CA TRP A 675 16.01 -24.87 -33.38
C TRP A 675 17.39 -25.14 -32.75
N LYS A 676 18.45 -25.19 -33.56
CA LYS A 676 19.83 -25.36 -33.05
C LYS A 676 20.31 -24.11 -32.31
N VAL A 677 19.95 -22.93 -32.81
CA VAL A 677 20.27 -21.65 -32.15
C VAL A 677 19.63 -21.55 -30.76
N ILE A 678 18.41 -22.07 -30.58
CA ILE A 678 17.74 -22.11 -29.27
C ILE A 678 18.47 -23.04 -28.29
N GLN A 679 18.97 -24.19 -28.77
CA GLN A 679 19.71 -25.15 -27.93
C GLN A 679 21.11 -24.64 -27.53
N ASP A 680 21.74 -23.84 -28.39
CA ASP A 680 23.08 -23.30 -28.18
C ASP A 680 23.11 -22.03 -27.31
N GLU A 681 21.95 -21.40 -27.03
CA GLU A 681 21.89 -20.16 -26.24
C GLU A 681 21.90 -20.42 -24.73
N ASP A 682 22.84 -19.80 -24.04
CA ASP A 682 22.93 -19.85 -22.58
C ASP A 682 21.91 -18.87 -21.95
N ILE A 683 20.82 -19.43 -21.45
CA ILE A 683 19.73 -18.69 -20.80
C ILE A 683 20.25 -17.81 -19.65
N ALA A 684 21.25 -18.27 -18.88
CA ALA A 684 21.78 -17.51 -17.75
C ALA A 684 22.55 -16.26 -18.22
N ARG A 685 23.34 -16.39 -19.30
CA ARG A 685 24.04 -15.27 -19.93
C ARG A 685 23.06 -14.26 -20.53
N VAL A 686 21.99 -14.73 -21.18
CA VAL A 686 20.95 -13.87 -21.75
C VAL A 686 20.23 -13.09 -20.66
N LEU A 687 19.80 -13.77 -19.58
CA LEU A 687 19.20 -13.13 -18.40
C LEU A 687 20.10 -12.05 -17.79
N PHE A 688 21.38 -12.36 -17.59
CA PHE A 688 22.34 -11.40 -17.04
C PHE A 688 22.54 -10.19 -17.95
N THR A 689 22.65 -10.41 -19.26
CA THR A 689 22.77 -9.34 -20.27
C THR A 689 21.54 -8.43 -20.25
N SER A 690 20.34 -9.00 -20.18
CA SER A 690 19.09 -8.23 -20.12
C SER A 690 18.97 -7.43 -18.83
N LEU A 691 19.36 -7.98 -17.67
CA LEU A 691 19.37 -7.24 -16.40
C LEU A 691 20.33 -6.05 -16.42
N CYS A 692 21.44 -6.15 -17.15
CA CYS A 692 22.36 -5.04 -17.27
C CYS A 692 21.86 -3.99 -18.27
N GLN A 693 21.22 -4.41 -19.36
CA GLN A 693 20.57 -3.51 -20.34
C GLN A 693 19.40 -2.72 -19.73
N ILE A 694 18.67 -3.32 -18.77
CA ILE A 694 17.54 -2.66 -18.09
C ILE A 694 17.99 -1.73 -16.95
N SER A 695 19.21 -1.90 -16.45
CA SER A 695 19.71 -1.15 -15.29
C SER A 695 19.75 0.38 -15.47
N PRO A 696 20.06 0.97 -16.65
CA PRO A 696 20.07 2.42 -16.84
C PRO A 696 18.67 3.04 -16.74
N PHE A 697 17.61 2.29 -17.09
CA PHE A 697 16.23 2.73 -16.94
C PHE A 697 15.88 3.03 -15.47
N TRP A 698 16.37 2.21 -14.54
CA TRP A 698 16.11 2.45 -13.12
C TRP A 698 16.80 3.70 -12.59
N VAL A 699 17.95 4.08 -13.16
CA VAL A 699 18.62 5.35 -12.85
C VAL A 699 17.76 6.53 -13.30
N THR A 700 17.36 6.58 -14.57
CA THR A 700 16.55 7.69 -15.11
C THR A 700 15.21 7.80 -14.39
N TRP A 701 14.60 6.65 -14.09
CA TRP A 701 13.34 6.59 -13.38
C TRP A 701 13.42 7.09 -11.94
N LEU A 702 14.46 6.72 -11.17
CA LEU A 702 14.67 7.25 -9.82
C LEU A 702 14.96 8.75 -9.82
N LEU A 703 15.74 9.23 -10.80
CA LEU A 703 16.01 10.66 -10.95
C LEU A 703 14.74 11.46 -11.22
N GLN A 704 13.89 10.95 -12.11
CA GLN A 704 12.59 11.57 -12.40
C GLN A 704 11.68 11.59 -11.18
N ARG A 705 11.85 10.66 -10.23
CA ARG A 705 10.98 10.59 -9.05
C ARG A 705 11.14 11.77 -8.09
N ASN A 706 12.26 12.49 -8.16
CA ASN A 706 12.47 13.75 -7.44
C ASN A 706 11.42 14.81 -7.80
N LEU A 707 11.03 14.86 -9.08
CA LEU A 707 9.95 15.72 -9.56
C LEU A 707 8.64 15.44 -8.81
N GLY A 708 8.32 14.16 -8.58
CA GLY A 708 7.13 13.76 -7.85
C GLY A 708 7.11 14.27 -6.41
N ALA A 709 8.27 14.27 -5.73
CA ALA A 709 8.38 14.82 -4.38
C ALA A 709 8.16 16.35 -4.36
N ALA A 710 8.64 17.07 -5.38
CA ALA A 710 8.41 18.51 -5.54
C ALA A 710 6.94 18.83 -5.88
N ILE A 711 6.31 18.04 -6.76
CA ILE A 711 4.87 18.17 -7.10
C ILE A 711 4.01 17.99 -5.85
N ASP A 712 4.31 16.99 -5.02
CA ASP A 712 3.63 16.73 -3.76
C ASP A 712 3.74 17.92 -2.78
N LEU A 713 4.87 18.64 -2.77
CA LEU A 713 5.05 19.84 -1.96
C LEU A 713 4.19 21.00 -2.46
N ALA A 714 4.19 21.23 -3.77
CA ALA A 714 3.51 22.37 -4.38
C ALA A 714 1.98 22.25 -4.34
N GLN A 715 1.44 21.03 -4.22
CA GLN A 715 0.00 20.77 -4.12
C GLN A 715 -0.85 21.55 -5.14
N LEU A 716 -0.35 21.67 -6.38
CA LEU A 716 -0.91 22.57 -7.38
C LEU A 716 -2.40 22.27 -7.66
N TRP A 717 -2.78 20.99 -7.67
CA TRP A 717 -4.16 20.58 -7.88
C TRP A 717 -5.11 21.07 -6.77
N THR A 718 -4.71 20.94 -5.49
CA THR A 718 -5.57 21.39 -4.38
C THR A 718 -5.64 22.91 -4.34
N LEU A 719 -4.54 23.61 -4.65
CA LEU A 719 -4.52 25.06 -4.75
C LEU A 719 -5.44 25.55 -5.86
N PHE A 720 -5.31 24.98 -7.07
CA PHE A 720 -6.11 25.33 -8.24
C PHE A 720 -7.59 25.09 -7.96
N TRP A 721 -7.95 23.87 -7.54
CA TRP A 721 -9.35 23.52 -7.27
C TRP A 721 -9.96 24.37 -6.14
N SER A 722 -9.22 24.59 -5.05
CA SER A 722 -9.71 25.43 -3.93
C SER A 722 -9.92 26.88 -4.37
N SER A 723 -9.04 27.42 -5.21
CA SER A 723 -9.17 28.77 -5.75
C SER A 723 -10.38 28.87 -6.69
N CYS A 724 -10.56 27.89 -7.57
CA CYS A 724 -11.71 27.82 -8.49
C CYS A 724 -13.04 27.73 -7.73
N VAL A 725 -13.16 26.84 -6.75
CA VAL A 725 -14.41 26.66 -5.99
C VAL A 725 -14.75 27.91 -5.18
N ARG A 726 -13.76 28.56 -4.55
CA ARG A 726 -14.00 29.80 -3.79
C ARG A 726 -14.33 31.00 -4.67
N LYS A 727 -13.78 31.08 -5.89
CA LYS A 727 -13.98 32.22 -6.78
C LYS A 727 -15.24 32.09 -7.64
N PHE A 728 -15.53 30.90 -8.14
CA PHE A 728 -16.62 30.66 -9.10
C PHE A 728 -17.87 30.01 -8.49
N SER A 729 -17.81 29.53 -7.24
CA SER A 729 -18.97 28.98 -6.53
C SER A 729 -19.35 29.84 -5.32
N SER A 730 -20.56 29.61 -4.79
CA SER A 730 -21.01 30.13 -3.49
C SER A 730 -20.98 28.97 -2.46
N PRO A 731 -19.80 28.55 -1.96
CA PRO A 731 -19.71 27.43 -1.04
C PRO A 731 -20.41 27.76 0.29
N THR A 732 -21.06 26.77 0.90
CA THR A 732 -21.66 26.96 2.23
C THR A 732 -20.57 27.14 3.30
N PRO A 733 -20.85 27.75 4.46
CA PRO A 733 -19.86 27.86 5.54
C PRO A 733 -19.25 26.51 5.94
N ARG A 734 -20.06 25.45 5.93
CA ARG A 734 -19.62 24.07 6.19
C ARG A 734 -18.73 23.53 5.07
N GLU A 735 -19.11 23.72 3.81
CA GLU A 735 -18.27 23.36 2.66
C GLU A 735 -16.95 24.12 2.68
N LEU A 736 -16.94 25.38 3.10
CA LEU A 736 -15.72 26.17 3.26
C LEU A 736 -14.80 25.56 4.32
N ILE A 737 -15.34 25.16 5.48
CA ILE A 737 -14.58 24.46 6.53
C ILE A 737 -14.03 23.13 6.00
N GLU A 738 -14.82 22.35 5.24
CA GLU A 738 -14.36 21.10 4.64
C GLU A 738 -13.26 21.33 3.58
N LEU A 739 -13.32 22.43 2.84
CA LEU A 739 -12.30 22.83 1.86
C LEU A 739 -11.02 23.40 2.51
N THR A 740 -11.10 23.92 3.74
CA THR A 740 -9.91 24.38 4.50
C THR A 740 -9.35 23.30 5.42
N ALA A 741 -10.10 22.23 5.66
CA ALA A 741 -9.69 21.14 6.54
C ALA A 741 -8.43 20.45 6.01
N PRO A 742 -7.47 20.12 6.89
CA PRO A 742 -6.25 19.43 6.48
C PRO A 742 -6.56 18.02 5.94
N PRO A 743 -6.03 17.64 4.77
CA PRO A 743 -6.24 16.31 4.22
C PRO A 743 -5.52 15.23 5.06
N ALA A 744 -6.02 14.00 4.98
CA ALA A 744 -5.39 12.85 5.64
C ALA A 744 -4.16 12.34 4.86
N PHE A 745 -3.11 11.94 5.58
CA PHE A 745 -1.92 11.35 4.95
C PHE A 745 -2.14 9.91 4.45
N ASP A 746 -1.80 9.62 3.20
CA ASP A 746 -1.91 8.29 2.61
C ASP A 746 -0.67 7.43 2.87
N TYR A 747 -0.58 6.87 4.09
CA TYR A 747 0.52 5.99 4.48
C TYR A 747 0.74 4.81 3.54
N ALA A 748 -0.35 4.19 3.05
CA ALA A 748 -0.25 2.95 2.31
C ALA A 748 0.44 3.13 0.95
N ALA A 749 0.12 4.22 0.24
CA ALA A 749 0.74 4.53 -1.04
C ALA A 749 2.22 4.92 -0.87
N TYR A 750 2.54 5.80 0.10
CA TYR A 750 3.92 6.24 0.31
C TYR A 750 4.84 5.12 0.78
N TYR A 751 4.41 4.27 1.70
CA TYR A 751 5.19 3.09 2.09
C TYR A 751 5.44 2.15 0.92
N ASN A 752 4.43 1.90 0.10
CA ASN A 752 4.59 1.09 -1.11
C ASN A 752 5.68 1.65 -2.03
N TYR A 753 5.63 2.95 -2.32
CA TYR A 753 6.60 3.61 -3.18
C TYR A 753 8.02 3.52 -2.61
N PHE A 754 8.21 3.88 -1.34
CA PHE A 754 9.55 3.84 -0.74
C PHE A 754 10.13 2.44 -0.62
N LEU A 755 9.30 1.44 -0.27
CA LEU A 755 9.73 0.05 -0.26
C LEU A 755 10.10 -0.41 -1.66
N PHE A 756 9.28 -0.11 -2.67
CA PHE A 756 9.59 -0.47 -4.06
C PHE A 756 10.90 0.18 -4.54
N TYR A 757 11.12 1.47 -4.28
CA TYR A 757 12.35 2.18 -4.70
C TYR A 757 13.57 1.62 -3.99
N SER A 758 13.42 1.28 -2.71
CA SER A 758 14.49 0.66 -1.94
C SER A 758 14.83 -0.72 -2.50
N THR A 759 13.82 -1.54 -2.82
CA THR A 759 14.02 -2.88 -3.40
C THR A 759 14.72 -2.81 -4.75
N VAL A 760 14.24 -1.97 -5.68
CA VAL A 760 14.88 -1.76 -7.00
C VAL A 760 16.34 -1.31 -6.84
N THR A 761 16.58 -0.35 -5.95
CA THR A 761 17.93 0.19 -5.73
C THR A 761 18.85 -0.89 -5.18
N LEU A 762 18.42 -1.67 -4.19
CA LEU A 762 19.22 -2.74 -3.60
C LEU A 762 19.48 -3.89 -4.59
N THR A 763 18.52 -4.22 -5.46
CA THR A 763 18.71 -5.28 -6.47
C THR A 763 19.67 -4.89 -7.58
N PHE A 764 19.66 -3.61 -8.00
CA PHE A 764 20.54 -3.12 -9.07
C PHE A 764 21.80 -2.41 -8.56
N ALA A 765 22.00 -2.27 -7.24
CA ALA A 765 23.13 -1.55 -6.64
C ALA A 765 24.50 -2.04 -7.12
N THR A 766 24.66 -3.35 -7.26
CA THR A 766 25.93 -3.98 -7.69
C THR A 766 26.06 -4.06 -9.22
N ILE A 767 24.93 -4.06 -9.93
CA ILE A 767 24.88 -4.09 -11.41
C ILE A 767 25.16 -2.70 -11.98
N GLN A 768 24.52 -1.67 -11.42
CA GLN A 768 24.65 -0.29 -11.87
C GLN A 768 24.82 0.61 -10.64
N PRO A 769 26.07 0.94 -10.25
CA PRO A 769 26.33 1.70 -9.03
C PRO A 769 25.72 3.11 -9.05
N LEU A 770 25.43 3.66 -10.23
CA LEU A 770 24.79 4.98 -10.40
C LEU A 770 23.34 5.05 -9.85
N VAL A 771 22.69 3.90 -9.65
CA VAL A 771 21.35 3.83 -9.02
C VAL A 771 21.41 4.28 -7.55
N LEU A 772 22.54 4.04 -6.87
CA LEU A 772 22.74 4.38 -5.46
C LEU A 772 22.71 5.89 -5.17
N PRO A 773 23.51 6.75 -5.86
CA PRO A 773 23.43 8.20 -5.65
C PRO A 773 22.10 8.78 -6.11
N ALA A 774 21.46 8.22 -7.15
CA ALA A 774 20.11 8.63 -7.57
C ALA A 774 19.07 8.40 -6.46
N ALA A 775 19.08 7.22 -5.83
CA ALA A 775 18.21 6.92 -4.69
C ALA A 775 18.55 7.76 -3.44
N ALA A 776 19.84 7.98 -3.17
CA ALA A 776 20.29 8.78 -2.04
C ALA A 776 19.82 10.24 -2.16
N LEU A 777 19.90 10.82 -3.37
CA LEU A 777 19.38 12.14 -3.67
C LEU A 777 17.86 12.20 -3.42
N TYR A 778 17.13 11.20 -3.92
CA TYR A 778 15.68 11.09 -3.71
C TYR A 778 15.28 11.09 -2.24
N PHE A 779 15.82 10.17 -1.45
CA PHE A 779 15.47 10.08 -0.03
C PHE A 779 15.97 11.30 0.76
N THR A 780 17.03 11.97 0.31
CA THR A 780 17.52 13.19 0.98
C THR A 780 16.53 14.33 0.81
N VAL A 781 16.07 14.58 -0.42
CA VAL A 781 15.06 15.61 -0.69
C VAL A 781 13.73 15.25 -0.01
N ASP A 782 13.25 14.02 -0.20
CA ASP A 782 11.94 13.59 0.26
C ASP A 782 11.78 13.64 1.79
N VAL A 783 12.83 13.32 2.58
CA VAL A 783 12.78 13.42 4.05
C VAL A 783 12.39 14.82 4.52
N TYR A 784 12.96 15.87 3.93
CA TYR A 784 12.66 17.25 4.34
C TYR A 784 11.30 17.71 3.82
N LEU A 785 10.95 17.35 2.59
CA LEU A 785 9.65 17.71 2.00
C LEU A 785 8.49 17.02 2.73
N LYS A 786 8.61 15.73 3.04
CA LYS A 786 7.61 14.99 3.83
C LYS A 786 7.52 15.48 5.27
N LYS A 787 8.64 15.91 5.86
CA LYS A 787 8.62 16.54 7.18
C LYS A 787 7.79 17.84 7.17
N TYR A 788 7.95 18.68 6.15
CA TYR A 788 7.09 19.87 5.96
C TYR A 788 5.62 19.48 5.82
N LEU A 789 5.34 18.54 4.90
CA LEU A 789 3.98 18.12 4.57
C LEU A 789 3.24 17.55 5.79
N LEU A 790 3.89 16.73 6.62
CA LEU A 790 3.28 16.16 7.84
C LEU A 790 3.15 17.20 8.98
N LEU A 791 4.07 18.18 9.05
CA LEU A 791 4.00 19.23 10.06
C LEU A 791 2.82 20.17 9.80
N TYR A 792 2.68 20.65 8.57
CA TYR A 792 1.81 21.80 8.26
C TYR A 792 0.56 21.46 7.46
N ILE A 793 0.56 20.40 6.66
CA ILE A 793 -0.54 20.12 5.72
C ILE A 793 -1.36 18.88 6.13
N PHE A 794 -0.72 17.72 6.25
CA PHE A 794 -1.44 16.46 6.43
C PHE A 794 -1.65 16.11 7.90
N VAL A 795 -2.82 15.54 8.20
CA VAL A 795 -3.17 15.01 9.52
C VAL A 795 -3.22 13.48 9.52
N THR A 796 -2.86 12.88 10.64
CA THR A 796 -2.97 11.44 10.89
C THR A 796 -4.40 11.10 11.31
N LYS A 797 -5.16 10.47 10.41
CA LYS A 797 -6.57 10.16 10.68
C LYS A 797 -6.77 9.08 11.76
N THR A 798 -5.85 8.13 11.84
CA THR A 798 -5.91 7.00 12.78
C THR A 798 -4.51 6.69 13.28
N GLU A 799 -4.29 6.82 14.59
CA GLU A 799 -3.04 6.44 15.24
C GLU A 799 -3.04 4.93 15.55
N SER A 800 -2.08 4.21 14.98
CA SER A 800 -1.89 2.77 15.19
C SER A 800 -0.91 2.46 16.33
N GLY A 801 -0.16 3.45 16.82
CA GLY A 801 0.90 3.28 17.81
C GLY A 801 2.17 2.63 17.22
N GLY A 802 2.50 2.96 15.98
CA GLY A 802 3.64 2.42 15.22
C GLY A 802 3.44 0.99 14.71
N ARG A 803 2.21 0.45 14.74
CA ARG A 803 1.93 -0.97 14.38
C ARG A 803 2.04 -1.27 12.88
N GLN A 804 2.00 -0.24 12.03
CA GLN A 804 2.19 -0.39 10.59
C GLN A 804 3.61 -0.87 10.23
N HIS A 805 4.60 -0.69 11.11
CA HIS A 805 6.01 -1.05 10.90
C HIS A 805 6.42 -2.44 11.37
N ALA A 806 5.61 -3.13 12.19
CA ALA A 806 5.97 -4.44 12.74
C ALA A 806 5.46 -5.58 11.84
N HIS A 807 6.36 -6.42 11.29
CA HIS A 807 6.03 -7.59 10.46
C HIS A 807 5.07 -8.59 11.17
N PRO A 808 4.19 -9.33 10.46
CA PRO A 808 3.22 -10.23 11.11
C PRO A 808 3.87 -11.35 11.95
N SER A 809 5.06 -11.83 11.57
CA SER A 809 5.80 -12.86 12.33
C SER A 809 6.31 -12.36 13.68
N LEU A 810 6.63 -11.07 13.78
CA LEU A 810 7.07 -10.40 15.02
C LEU A 810 5.90 -10.01 15.94
N ARG A 811 4.64 -10.39 15.61
CA ARG A 811 3.57 -10.34 16.61
C ARG A 811 3.90 -11.20 17.82
N ARG A 812 4.79 -12.20 17.71
CA ARG A 812 4.98 -13.20 18.76
C ARG A 812 5.56 -12.62 20.07
N ASP A 813 6.39 -11.57 20.05
CA ASP A 813 7.34 -11.39 21.18
C ASP A 813 7.37 -10.04 21.92
N SER A 814 6.33 -9.18 21.92
CA SER A 814 6.40 -7.99 22.83
C SER A 814 5.06 -7.38 23.26
N PRO A 815 4.62 -7.61 24.51
CA PRO A 815 3.84 -6.63 25.27
C PRO A 815 4.74 -5.66 26.07
N PRO A 816 4.22 -4.50 26.49
CA PRO A 816 4.82 -3.73 27.58
C PRO A 816 4.71 -4.57 28.86
N LEU A 817 5.84 -4.83 29.51
CA LEU A 817 5.86 -5.41 30.84
C LEU A 817 5.17 -4.42 31.80
N PRO A 818 4.25 -4.85 32.67
CA PRO A 818 3.74 -3.99 33.72
C PRO A 818 4.90 -3.58 34.66
N ASN A 819 4.92 -2.30 35.01
CA ASN A 819 5.95 -1.63 35.80
C ASN A 819 6.21 -2.29 37.18
N GLY A 820 7.44 -2.12 37.67
CA GLY A 820 7.79 -2.22 39.09
C GLY A 820 8.76 -3.34 39.45
N ARG A 821 8.30 -4.59 39.50
CA ARG A 821 9.02 -5.62 40.28
C ARG A 821 10.36 -6.10 39.72
N LEU A 822 10.56 -6.07 38.40
CA LEU A 822 11.82 -6.60 37.82
C LEU A 822 12.98 -5.60 37.92
N GLN A 823 12.69 -4.29 37.89
CA GLN A 823 13.71 -3.26 38.10
C GLN A 823 14.10 -3.16 39.58
N ASP A 824 13.16 -3.36 40.50
CA ASP A 824 13.46 -3.39 41.94
C ASP A 824 14.22 -4.66 42.34
N LEU A 825 13.93 -5.81 41.72
CA LEU A 825 14.71 -7.04 41.92
C LEU A 825 16.12 -6.96 41.34
N LEU A 826 16.35 -6.18 40.27
CA LEU A 826 17.69 -5.95 39.72
C LEU A 826 18.45 -4.87 40.50
N ARG A 827 17.76 -3.94 41.18
CA ARG A 827 18.38 -2.92 42.04
C ARG A 827 18.65 -3.41 43.47
N ALA A 828 18.03 -4.52 43.88
CA ALA A 828 18.32 -5.21 45.14
C ALA A 828 19.40 -6.31 45.00
N ARG A 829 19.91 -6.56 43.78
CA ARG A 829 20.95 -7.56 43.47
C ARG A 829 22.24 -6.97 42.88
N LEU A 830 22.28 -5.65 42.70
CA LEU A 830 23.47 -4.81 42.58
C LEU A 830 23.61 -4.07 43.90
#